data_AF-A0A518VCW2-F1
#
_entry.id   AF-A0A518VCW2-F1
#
_cell.length_a   1.000
_cell.length_b   1.000
_cell.length_c   1.000
_cell.angle_alpha   90.00
_cell.angle_beta   90.00
_cell.angle_gamma   90.00
#
_symmetry.space_group_name_H-M   'P 1'
#
loop_
_entity.id
_entity.type
_entity.pdbx_description
1 polymer ?
#
loop_
_entity_poly.entity_id
_entity_poly.type
_entity_poly.pdbx_seq_one_letter_code
_entity_poly.pdbx_strand_id
1 'polypeptide(L)'
;MKKRNVDSLRIYDWTKTIEDVKNRDSKMLRNVPSSFYQEMKDSSMSAKVQGNWGNWELTDEGSGQYPIFKCYIENGTFEVDTNNEKATHHLQNSWIKICLKIEDSQTEMYVISEKEDTLYSINHAFHFNSGHGMVSILLEKLLVTWFKEHRHLLHQQINTYNIQYSTSNDLSLMGWDTSYVTSFSNVNKNIQQKKLYPEKFYYEFTDTSLGFPLEFSLNGTFDSWEITTGADGQNVNFICKINENSFLHYITADKMYRLASREDPNPVLEPYMKIQLKLKYLNSTEKTITDSTGKGNGYQVDLKVKTDQDTSGDQPVILVKTHFSNEIPELIAMFVEIMFKNWFNENIDKFENIFSHLLLEETAKDENFQWLKPTDKYYGVAEGKDENGQPSLDTSVFAVMTMVENRKNNYPQHTVDARLLHAVKNAKDTNDSAFGIDMPLFVDKWLGRGLNIMQVGTPDQFEKTDNGLFIQNKERIQFGTVYDHNENEVPSYVDPKKFRLGITNNQMVLDIEDLTWEQARGIIGHANYTQHYGLSLKSGVDELGKEYKNVLVPSEEGEATLTLTYTLEDWYQREQLIIEIATGLALSIAAGAFFSATSAVFRQASAYISQQFSKIGTTMMRAVISLKELLKRAGTNASQAARREMIELTTFNITRAPSYVGLNSPGVMYQVLQQPRTLWSRIWEISSKSALVFTQMAVIGAAGMLPTAIAKYLDYLAEEHYSELPTIDAFLANCVGAVKWPDNSELQVETARLQGIYLMGGKLIK
;
A
#
# COMPACT_ATOMS: atom_id res chain seq x y z
N MET A 1 10.69 18.37 -1.16
CA MET A 1 11.43 17.09 -1.35
C MET A 1 11.17 16.62 -2.77
N LYS A 2 12.20 16.23 -3.54
CA LYS A 2 11.98 15.54 -4.82
C LYS A 2 11.25 14.21 -4.51
N LYS A 3 10.20 13.89 -5.28
CA LYS A 3 9.51 12.58 -5.20
C LYS A 3 10.58 11.49 -5.35
N ARG A 4 10.72 10.60 -4.36
CA ARG A 4 11.58 9.42 -4.51
C ARG A 4 10.89 8.50 -5.51
N ASN A 5 11.58 8.17 -6.59
CA ASN A 5 11.10 7.12 -7.49
C ASN A 5 10.99 5.83 -6.68
N VAL A 6 9.91 5.11 -6.89
CA VAL A 6 9.65 3.83 -6.25
C VAL A 6 10.00 2.76 -7.28
N ASP A 7 10.84 1.80 -6.90
CA ASP A 7 11.22 0.70 -7.80
C ASP A 7 9.99 -0.13 -8.18
N SER A 8 9.92 -0.65 -9.40
CA SER A 8 8.81 -1.51 -9.83
C SER A 8 8.66 -2.74 -8.93
N LEU A 9 7.42 -3.06 -8.54
CA LEU A 9 7.09 -4.25 -7.76
C LEU A 9 6.40 -5.28 -8.64
N ARG A 10 6.86 -6.52 -8.60
CA ARG A 10 6.18 -7.67 -9.21
C ARG A 10 5.20 -8.27 -8.20
N ILE A 11 3.93 -8.36 -8.59
CA ILE A 11 2.85 -8.93 -7.78
C ILE A 11 2.46 -10.26 -8.41
N TYR A 12 2.74 -11.35 -7.70
CA TYR A 12 2.48 -12.71 -8.15
C TYR A 12 1.02 -13.12 -7.91
N ASP A 13 0.38 -13.72 -8.90
CA ASP A 13 -0.98 -14.25 -8.82
C ASP A 13 -0.95 -15.77 -8.95
N TRP A 14 -0.78 -16.44 -7.81
CA TRP A 14 -0.68 -17.90 -7.77
C TRP A 14 -2.00 -18.58 -8.13
N THR A 15 -3.15 -18.03 -7.72
CA THR A 15 -4.48 -18.54 -8.09
C THR A 15 -4.64 -18.59 -9.61
N LYS A 16 -4.40 -17.47 -10.30
CA LYS A 16 -4.52 -17.41 -11.76
C LYS A 16 -3.47 -18.27 -12.47
N THR A 17 -2.26 -18.36 -11.90
CA THR A 17 -1.22 -19.26 -12.41
C THR A 17 -1.71 -20.71 -12.44
N ILE A 18 -2.37 -21.18 -11.38
CA ILE A 18 -2.90 -22.55 -11.31
C ILE A 18 -4.12 -22.75 -12.22
N GLU A 19 -5.00 -21.76 -12.35
CA GLU A 19 -6.12 -21.81 -13.30
C GLU A 19 -5.65 -22.00 -14.75
N ASP A 20 -4.61 -21.27 -15.16
CA ASP A 20 -4.02 -21.39 -16.50
C ASP A 20 -3.43 -22.78 -16.76
N VAL A 21 -2.83 -23.41 -15.74
CA VAL A 21 -2.24 -24.75 -15.84
C VAL A 21 -3.31 -25.82 -16.02
N LYS A 22 -4.42 -25.73 -15.28
CA LYS A 22 -5.56 -26.66 -15.39
C LYS A 22 -6.17 -26.70 -16.79
N ASN A 23 -6.03 -25.61 -17.54
CA ASN A 23 -6.54 -25.46 -18.91
C ASN A 23 -5.56 -25.96 -19.99
N ARG A 24 -4.38 -26.48 -19.63
CA ARG A 24 -3.36 -27.01 -20.56
C ARG A 24 -3.31 -28.54 -20.55
N ASP A 25 -2.82 -29.12 -21.64
CA ASP A 25 -2.66 -30.57 -21.81
C ASP A 25 -1.61 -31.13 -20.81
N SER A 26 -2.05 -32.02 -19.91
CA SER A 26 -1.31 -32.56 -18.75
C SER A 26 0.02 -33.28 -19.06
N LYS A 27 0.33 -33.52 -20.34
CA LYS A 27 1.54 -34.25 -20.78
C LYS A 27 2.83 -33.42 -20.72
N MET A 28 2.77 -32.09 -20.61
CA MET A 28 3.97 -31.23 -20.60
C MET A 28 4.64 -31.04 -19.22
N LEU A 29 4.08 -31.59 -18.13
CA LEU A 29 4.52 -31.31 -16.74
C LEU A 29 5.51 -32.32 -16.15
N ARG A 30 5.97 -33.33 -16.91
CA ARG A 30 6.90 -34.38 -16.43
C ARG A 30 8.33 -34.18 -16.93
N ASN A 31 9.01 -33.15 -16.42
CA ASN A 31 10.45 -32.96 -16.66
C ASN A 31 11.31 -33.32 -15.44
N VAL A 32 10.71 -33.86 -14.38
CA VAL A 32 11.42 -34.22 -13.15
C VAL A 32 11.96 -35.66 -13.23
N PRO A 33 13.20 -35.93 -12.79
CA PRO A 33 13.72 -37.28 -12.62
C PRO A 33 12.72 -38.17 -11.89
N SER A 34 12.48 -39.35 -12.43
CA SER A 34 11.52 -40.26 -11.85
C SER A 34 11.96 -40.74 -10.48
N SER A 35 13.26 -40.82 -10.17
CA SER A 35 13.78 -41.45 -8.95
C SER A 35 14.44 -40.50 -7.96
N PHE A 36 14.39 -40.82 -6.66
CA PHE A 36 15.12 -40.15 -5.60
C PHE A 36 15.81 -41.15 -4.65
N TYR A 37 16.88 -40.69 -4.00
CA TYR A 37 17.65 -41.41 -2.98
C TYR A 37 18.25 -40.40 -2.01
N GLN A 38 18.07 -40.59 -0.71
CA GLN A 38 18.81 -39.88 0.33
C GLN A 38 19.14 -40.84 1.47
N GLU A 39 20.31 -40.68 2.07
CA GLU A 39 20.76 -41.52 3.19
C GLU A 39 21.44 -40.66 4.26
N MET A 40 21.25 -41.06 5.51
CA MET A 40 21.97 -40.57 6.68
C MET A 40 22.58 -41.77 7.41
N LYS A 41 23.84 -41.64 7.87
CA LYS A 41 24.53 -42.65 8.68
C LYS A 41 25.11 -42.01 9.93
N ASP A 42 24.77 -42.59 11.08
CA ASP A 42 25.39 -42.34 12.37
C ASP A 42 25.86 -43.68 12.96
N SER A 43 26.69 -43.61 13.99
CA SER A 43 27.25 -44.72 14.77
C SER A 43 26.21 -45.70 15.35
N SER A 44 24.97 -45.27 15.55
CA SER A 44 23.88 -46.07 16.15
C SER A 44 22.68 -46.31 15.24
N MET A 45 22.59 -45.60 14.11
CA MET A 45 21.44 -45.63 13.21
C MET A 45 21.85 -45.24 11.78
N SER A 46 21.28 -45.90 10.78
CA SER A 46 21.24 -45.40 9.40
C SER A 46 19.81 -45.32 8.91
N ALA A 47 19.52 -44.29 8.13
CA ALA A 47 18.19 -44.07 7.57
C ALA A 47 18.33 -43.76 6.09
N LYS A 48 17.52 -44.43 5.27
CA LYS A 48 17.63 -44.37 3.81
C LYS A 48 16.24 -44.27 3.20
N VAL A 49 16.03 -43.26 2.38
CA VAL A 49 14.81 -43.11 1.58
C VAL A 49 15.15 -43.27 0.11
N GLN A 50 14.36 -44.06 -0.61
CA GLN A 50 14.51 -44.21 -2.06
C GLN A 50 13.16 -44.49 -2.71
N GLY A 51 12.98 -44.07 -3.95
CA GLY A 51 11.72 -44.32 -4.65
C GLY A 51 11.62 -43.56 -5.96
N ASN A 52 10.39 -43.45 -6.44
CA ASN A 52 10.02 -42.64 -7.58
C ASN A 52 9.03 -41.53 -7.22
N TRP A 53 9.32 -40.32 -7.69
CA TRP A 53 8.41 -39.19 -7.66
C TRP A 53 7.26 -39.40 -8.64
N GLY A 54 6.05 -39.08 -8.19
CA GLY A 54 4.90 -38.81 -9.04
C GLY A 54 4.89 -37.35 -9.50
N ASN A 55 3.70 -36.78 -9.68
CA ASN A 55 3.55 -35.40 -10.13
C ASN A 55 4.06 -34.39 -9.09
N TRP A 56 4.59 -33.27 -9.57
CA TRP A 56 4.91 -32.09 -8.76
C TRP A 56 4.02 -30.93 -9.20
N GLU A 57 3.13 -30.51 -8.31
CA GLU A 57 2.08 -29.55 -8.61
C GLU A 57 2.34 -28.26 -7.85
N LEU A 58 2.40 -27.14 -8.57
CA LEU A 58 2.35 -25.82 -7.93
C LEU A 58 0.95 -25.63 -7.32
N THR A 59 0.88 -24.97 -6.17
CA THR A 59 -0.38 -24.68 -5.46
C THR A 59 -0.67 -23.18 -5.44
N ASP A 60 -1.91 -22.81 -5.12
CA ASP A 60 -2.34 -21.42 -4.90
C ASP A 60 -2.13 -20.95 -3.45
N GLU A 61 -1.53 -21.80 -2.61
CA GLU A 61 -1.27 -21.53 -1.19
C GLU A 61 -0.08 -20.56 -0.97
N GLY A 62 0.72 -20.36 -2.02
CA GLY A 62 1.90 -19.49 -2.01
C GLY A 62 1.55 -18.01 -1.87
N SER A 63 2.52 -17.21 -1.44
CA SER A 63 2.35 -15.78 -1.23
C SER A 63 3.59 -15.02 -1.64
N GLY A 64 3.41 -13.93 -2.41
CA GLY A 64 4.52 -13.14 -2.92
C GLY A 64 5.54 -14.01 -3.67
N GLN A 65 6.81 -13.86 -3.31
CA GLN A 65 7.94 -14.62 -3.88
C GLN A 65 8.08 -16.05 -3.31
N TYR A 66 7.09 -16.57 -2.60
CA TYR A 66 7.15 -17.87 -1.92
C TYR A 66 6.11 -18.86 -2.49
N PRO A 67 6.33 -19.44 -3.68
CA PRO A 67 5.50 -20.54 -4.19
C PRO A 67 5.60 -21.80 -3.33
N ILE A 68 4.55 -22.61 -3.40
CA ILE A 68 4.46 -23.90 -2.70
C ILE A 68 4.20 -25.01 -3.73
N PHE A 69 5.08 -26.00 -3.75
CA PHE A 69 4.93 -27.22 -4.53
C PHE A 69 4.40 -28.36 -3.67
N LYS A 70 3.45 -29.13 -4.18
CA LYS A 70 3.02 -30.41 -3.64
C LYS A 70 3.64 -31.54 -4.47
N CYS A 71 4.55 -32.29 -3.86
CA CYS A 71 5.33 -33.34 -4.51
C CYS A 71 4.82 -34.71 -4.08
N TYR A 72 4.28 -35.48 -5.02
CA TYR A 72 3.72 -36.81 -4.78
C TYR A 72 4.78 -37.90 -4.92
N ILE A 73 4.73 -38.95 -4.11
CA ILE A 73 5.57 -40.15 -4.22
C ILE A 73 4.75 -41.25 -4.89
N GLU A 74 5.17 -41.71 -6.07
CA GLU A 74 4.48 -42.77 -6.82
C GLU A 74 4.72 -44.13 -6.16
N ASN A 75 5.97 -44.42 -5.83
CA ASN A 75 6.37 -45.61 -5.08
C ASN A 75 7.70 -45.35 -4.38
N GLY A 76 8.01 -46.10 -3.33
CA GLY A 76 9.28 -45.95 -2.63
C GLY A 76 9.30 -46.68 -1.29
N THR A 77 10.49 -46.76 -0.72
CA THR A 77 10.73 -47.28 0.62
C THR A 77 11.49 -46.28 1.46
N PHE A 78 11.12 -46.20 2.72
CA PHE A 78 11.91 -45.57 3.77
C PHE A 78 12.38 -46.66 4.74
N GLU A 79 13.69 -46.83 4.85
CA GLU A 79 14.34 -47.83 5.69
C GLU A 79 15.05 -47.14 6.84
N VAL A 80 14.81 -47.62 8.06
CA VAL A 80 15.57 -47.23 9.25
C VAL A 80 16.23 -48.49 9.79
N ASP A 81 17.55 -48.47 9.84
CA ASP A 81 18.38 -49.57 10.33
C ASP A 81 19.10 -49.12 11.60
N THR A 82 18.94 -49.87 12.67
CA THR A 82 19.50 -49.60 13.98
C THR A 82 20.32 -50.81 14.42
N ASN A 83 21.15 -50.67 15.46
CA ASN A 83 21.93 -51.80 15.97
C ASN A 83 21.09 -53.03 16.38
N ASN A 84 19.77 -52.89 16.55
CA ASN A 84 18.89 -53.92 17.06
C ASN A 84 17.83 -54.40 16.04
N GLU A 85 17.34 -53.51 15.18
CA GLU A 85 16.21 -53.78 14.28
C GLU A 85 16.29 -52.95 13.00
N LYS A 86 15.84 -53.54 11.89
CA LYS A 86 15.65 -52.85 10.61
C LYS A 86 14.15 -52.75 10.29
N ALA A 87 13.64 -51.52 10.23
CA ALA A 87 12.28 -51.20 9.82
C ALA A 87 12.25 -50.76 8.35
N THR A 88 11.21 -51.16 7.61
CA THR A 88 10.97 -50.72 6.23
C THR A 88 9.53 -50.27 6.08
N HIS A 89 9.35 -49.06 5.55
CA HIS A 89 8.05 -48.42 5.36
C HIS A 89 7.82 -48.14 3.87
N HIS A 90 6.63 -48.44 3.37
CA HIS A 90 6.24 -48.15 1.99
C HIS A 90 5.69 -46.71 1.88
N LEU A 91 6.08 -46.00 0.82
CA LEU A 91 5.73 -44.59 0.62
C LEU A 91 4.67 -44.37 -0.46
N GLN A 92 3.89 -45.40 -0.81
CA GLN A 92 2.83 -45.27 -1.81
C GLN A 92 1.74 -44.30 -1.32
N ASN A 93 1.27 -43.44 -2.22
CA ASN A 93 0.26 -42.39 -1.96
C ASN A 93 0.71 -41.30 -0.98
N SER A 94 2.01 -41.23 -0.66
CA SER A 94 2.57 -40.19 0.19
C SER A 94 2.84 -38.90 -0.60
N TRP A 95 2.82 -37.75 0.08
CA TRP A 95 3.23 -36.47 -0.52
C TRP A 95 3.88 -35.55 0.51
N ILE A 96 4.64 -34.57 0.02
CA ILE A 96 5.26 -33.50 0.80
C ILE A 96 5.04 -32.15 0.11
N LYS A 97 4.70 -31.11 0.88
CA LYS A 97 4.63 -29.71 0.41
C LYS A 97 5.93 -28.99 0.72
N ILE A 98 6.54 -28.40 -0.30
CA ILE A 98 7.79 -27.64 -0.20
C ILE A 98 7.52 -26.18 -0.54
N CYS A 99 7.85 -25.30 0.39
CA CYS A 99 7.95 -23.86 0.16
C CYS A 99 9.34 -23.53 -0.38
N LEU A 100 9.43 -22.61 -1.34
CA LEU A 100 10.69 -22.07 -1.79
C LEU A 100 10.61 -20.57 -2.10
N LYS A 101 11.71 -19.82 -1.98
CA LYS A 101 11.79 -18.43 -2.45
C LYS A 101 12.26 -18.37 -3.91
N ILE A 102 11.54 -17.64 -4.74
CA ILE A 102 12.02 -17.20 -6.06
C ILE A 102 12.63 -15.81 -5.99
N GLU A 103 13.78 -15.64 -6.62
CA GLU A 103 14.44 -14.35 -6.78
C GLU A 103 14.02 -13.74 -8.12
N ASP A 104 13.76 -12.43 -8.13
CA ASP A 104 13.52 -11.71 -9.37
C ASP A 104 14.83 -11.66 -10.17
N SER A 105 14.85 -12.38 -11.30
CA SER A 105 15.93 -12.29 -12.27
C SER A 105 15.57 -11.29 -13.37
N GLN A 106 16.57 -10.63 -13.96
CA GLN A 106 16.40 -9.81 -15.17
C GLN A 106 16.19 -10.66 -16.44
N THR A 107 16.17 -11.99 -16.30
CA THR A 107 15.92 -12.94 -17.39
C THR A 107 14.47 -13.43 -17.34
N GLU A 108 13.98 -14.05 -18.42
CA GLU A 108 12.64 -14.67 -18.45
C GLU A 108 12.52 -15.88 -17.50
N MET A 109 13.62 -16.36 -16.90
CA MET A 109 13.64 -17.51 -15.99
C MET A 109 13.66 -17.10 -14.52
N TYR A 110 12.91 -17.83 -13.69
CA TYR A 110 12.91 -17.71 -12.24
C TYR A 110 14.09 -18.46 -11.63
N VAL A 111 14.77 -17.83 -10.68
CA VAL A 111 15.89 -18.42 -9.93
C VAL A 111 15.44 -18.72 -8.52
N ILE A 112 15.70 -19.94 -8.03
CA ILE A 112 15.41 -20.32 -6.65
C ILE A 112 16.54 -19.82 -5.74
N SER A 113 16.19 -19.20 -4.62
CA SER A 113 17.18 -18.65 -3.68
C SER A 113 18.06 -19.74 -3.09
N GLU A 114 19.37 -19.46 -3.03
CA GLU A 114 20.35 -20.43 -2.54
C GLU A 114 20.42 -20.52 -1.00
N LYS A 115 19.81 -19.54 -0.32
CA LYS A 115 19.79 -19.44 1.15
C LYS A 115 19.14 -20.67 1.77
N GLU A 116 19.58 -21.00 2.99
CA GLU A 116 19.18 -22.25 3.64
C GLU A 116 17.73 -22.22 4.16
N ASP A 117 17.27 -21.06 4.64
CA ASP A 117 15.95 -20.83 5.22
C ASP A 117 14.88 -20.50 4.17
N THR A 118 15.22 -20.56 2.89
CA THR A 118 14.32 -20.27 1.76
C THR A 118 13.83 -21.53 1.05
N LEU A 119 14.11 -22.72 1.58
CA LEU A 119 13.54 -23.99 1.11
C LEU A 119 13.25 -24.89 2.31
N TYR A 120 11.97 -25.12 2.60
CA TYR A 120 11.51 -25.89 3.76
C TYR A 120 10.19 -26.61 3.48
N SER A 121 9.90 -27.62 4.29
CA SER A 121 8.63 -28.35 4.26
C SER A 121 7.56 -27.60 5.05
N ILE A 122 6.34 -27.55 4.51
CA ILE A 122 5.18 -26.96 5.20
C ILE A 122 4.30 -28.05 5.80
N ASN A 123 4.07 -29.12 5.04
CA ASN A 123 3.14 -30.17 5.40
C ASN A 123 3.46 -31.45 4.61
N HIS A 124 3.01 -32.59 5.09
CA HIS A 124 3.16 -33.87 4.39
C HIS A 124 2.04 -34.84 4.80
N ALA A 125 1.79 -35.83 3.95
CA ALA A 125 1.02 -37.01 4.34
C ALA A 125 1.88 -38.25 4.08
N PHE A 126 2.42 -38.81 5.17
CA PHE A 126 3.14 -40.08 5.15
C PHE A 126 2.32 -41.12 5.91
N HIS A 127 2.22 -42.33 5.35
CA HIS A 127 1.39 -43.39 5.89
C HIS A 127 2.25 -44.42 6.63
N PHE A 128 2.26 -44.36 7.96
CA PHE A 128 2.97 -45.32 8.82
C PHE A 128 1.99 -46.09 9.73
N ASN A 129 2.25 -47.39 9.94
CA ASN A 129 1.41 -48.26 10.78
C ASN A 129 1.44 -47.86 12.27
N SER A 130 2.47 -47.16 12.73
CA SER A 130 2.67 -46.72 14.12
C SER A 130 2.24 -45.27 14.39
N GLY A 131 1.60 -44.58 13.43
CA GLY A 131 1.25 -43.16 13.54
C GLY A 131 2.37 -42.18 13.16
N HIS A 132 2.13 -40.87 13.34
CA HIS A 132 3.08 -39.77 13.06
C HIS A 132 4.15 -39.64 14.17
N GLY A 133 5.01 -40.64 14.32
CA GLY A 133 6.15 -40.62 15.24
C GLY A 133 7.44 -40.10 14.61
N MET A 134 8.59 -40.33 15.26
CA MET A 134 9.94 -39.95 14.79
C MET A 134 10.22 -40.30 13.33
N VAL A 135 9.74 -41.47 12.88
CA VAL A 135 9.89 -41.97 11.51
C VAL A 135 9.40 -40.96 10.47
N SER A 136 8.26 -40.31 10.71
CA SER A 136 7.66 -39.35 9.77
C SER A 136 8.53 -38.13 9.57
N ILE A 137 9.16 -37.65 10.64
CA ILE A 137 9.93 -36.42 10.62
C ILE A 137 11.35 -36.67 10.10
N LEU A 138 11.94 -37.83 10.41
CA LEU A 138 13.19 -38.27 9.80
C LEU A 138 13.04 -38.39 8.27
N LEU A 139 11.91 -38.93 7.79
CA LEU A 139 11.59 -38.94 6.37
C LEU A 139 11.46 -37.51 5.80
N GLU A 140 10.72 -36.63 6.49
CA GLU A 140 10.60 -35.21 6.09
C GLU A 140 11.97 -34.55 5.94
N LYS A 141 12.87 -34.73 6.91
CA LYS A 141 14.24 -34.16 6.88
C LYS A 141 15.05 -34.69 5.71
N LEU A 142 15.03 -36.00 5.46
CA LEU A 142 15.76 -36.60 4.33
C LEU A 142 15.23 -36.08 2.99
N LEU A 143 13.91 -35.97 2.83
CA LEU A 143 13.32 -35.43 1.60
C LEU A 143 13.63 -33.94 1.40
N VAL A 144 13.54 -33.12 2.45
CA VAL A 144 13.93 -31.69 2.37
C VAL A 144 15.42 -31.55 2.03
N THR A 145 16.28 -32.38 2.60
CA THR A 145 17.72 -32.40 2.28
C THR A 145 17.94 -32.76 0.81
N TRP A 146 17.25 -33.80 0.33
CA TRP A 146 17.26 -34.16 -1.08
C TRP A 146 16.84 -33.00 -1.99
N PHE A 147 15.76 -32.28 -1.65
CA PHE A 147 15.32 -31.10 -2.42
C PHE A 147 16.34 -29.96 -2.40
N LYS A 148 17.06 -29.75 -1.28
CA LYS A 148 18.15 -28.75 -1.21
C LYS A 148 19.31 -29.12 -2.12
N GLU A 149 19.74 -30.39 -2.11
CA GLU A 149 20.81 -30.90 -2.98
C GLU A 149 20.40 -30.90 -4.47
N HIS A 150 19.11 -31.10 -4.74
CA HIS A 150 18.54 -31.19 -6.09
C HIS A 150 17.70 -29.96 -6.46
N ARG A 151 18.03 -28.79 -5.91
CA ARG A 151 17.31 -27.52 -6.14
C ARG A 151 17.16 -27.18 -7.63
N HIS A 152 18.12 -27.57 -8.46
CA HIS A 152 18.07 -27.41 -9.92
C HIS A 152 16.84 -28.08 -10.56
N LEU A 153 16.28 -29.14 -9.97
CA LEU A 153 15.06 -29.79 -10.46
C LEU A 153 13.82 -28.95 -10.20
N LEU A 154 13.71 -28.35 -9.00
CA LEU A 154 12.67 -27.39 -8.69
C LEU A 154 12.80 -26.15 -9.60
N HIS A 155 14.03 -25.72 -9.90
CA HIS A 155 14.31 -24.63 -10.84
C HIS A 155 13.79 -24.99 -12.24
N GLN A 156 14.07 -26.18 -12.75
CA GLN A 156 13.53 -26.64 -14.03
C GLN A 156 12.01 -26.69 -14.02
N GLN A 157 11.42 -27.24 -12.95
CA GLN A 157 9.98 -27.40 -12.83
C GLN A 157 9.25 -26.06 -12.79
N ILE A 158 9.67 -25.10 -11.97
CA ILE A 158 9.00 -23.80 -11.85
C ILE A 158 9.02 -23.02 -13.17
N ASN A 159 10.08 -23.16 -13.96
CA ASN A 159 10.20 -22.53 -15.27
C ASN A 159 9.38 -23.21 -16.38
N THR A 160 8.69 -24.32 -16.09
CA THR A 160 7.66 -24.87 -17.00
C THR A 160 6.32 -24.14 -16.87
N TYR A 161 6.12 -23.40 -15.78
CA TYR A 161 4.90 -22.66 -15.50
C TYR A 161 4.94 -21.26 -16.13
N ASN A 162 3.82 -20.85 -16.72
CA ASN A 162 3.61 -19.46 -17.10
C ASN A 162 3.08 -18.68 -15.88
N ILE A 163 3.98 -18.28 -14.99
CA ILE A 163 3.62 -17.62 -13.75
C ILE A 163 2.97 -16.27 -14.05
N GLN A 164 1.74 -16.11 -13.59
CA GLN A 164 0.97 -14.89 -13.74
C GLN A 164 1.48 -13.86 -12.73
N TYR A 165 1.82 -12.68 -13.23
CA TYR A 165 2.16 -11.55 -12.39
C TYR A 165 1.70 -10.25 -13.04
N SER A 166 1.58 -9.21 -12.21
CA SER A 166 1.46 -7.83 -12.66
C SER A 166 2.65 -7.02 -12.16
N THR A 167 2.94 -5.91 -12.82
CA THR A 167 3.99 -4.98 -12.39
C THR A 167 3.36 -3.67 -11.97
N SER A 168 3.63 -3.27 -10.72
CA SER A 168 3.22 -1.96 -10.21
C SER A 168 4.42 -1.02 -10.18
N ASN A 169 4.39 -0.01 -11.06
CA ASN A 169 5.37 1.07 -11.08
C ASN A 169 5.10 2.16 -10.03
N ASP A 170 4.00 2.00 -9.29
CA ASP A 170 3.60 2.88 -8.21
C ASP A 170 3.17 2.08 -6.99
N LEU A 171 2.95 2.74 -5.85
CA LEU A 171 2.45 2.04 -4.66
C LEU A 171 1.00 1.57 -4.88
N SER A 172 0.64 0.46 -4.26
CA SER A 172 -0.70 -0.11 -4.36
C SER A 172 -1.15 -0.69 -3.01
N LEU A 173 -2.45 -0.57 -2.72
CA LEU A 173 -3.09 -1.26 -1.60
C LEU A 173 -3.61 -2.65 -1.99
N MET A 174 -3.26 -3.18 -3.16
CA MET A 174 -3.57 -4.56 -3.58
C MET A 174 -5.07 -4.91 -3.49
N GLY A 175 -5.94 -3.95 -3.81
CA GLY A 175 -7.39 -4.10 -3.77
C GLY A 175 -8.06 -3.75 -2.43
N TRP A 176 -7.28 -3.34 -1.42
CA TRP A 176 -7.79 -2.84 -0.15
C TRP A 176 -8.07 -1.33 -0.20
N ASP A 177 -9.06 -0.88 0.56
CA ASP A 177 -9.46 0.53 0.58
C ASP A 177 -8.52 1.38 1.42
N THR A 178 -8.09 0.85 2.56
CA THR A 178 -7.12 1.48 3.44
C THR A 178 -6.12 0.47 4.00
N SER A 179 -4.93 0.94 4.36
CA SER A 179 -3.92 0.13 5.03
C SER A 179 -3.18 0.95 6.08
N TYR A 180 -3.15 0.45 7.31
CA TYR A 180 -2.34 1.00 8.40
C TYR A 180 -1.16 0.07 8.66
N VAL A 181 0.06 0.59 8.50
CA VAL A 181 1.28 -0.22 8.52
C VAL A 181 2.29 0.29 9.53
N THR A 182 3.10 -0.63 10.06
CA THR A 182 4.23 -0.35 10.95
C THR A 182 5.40 -1.27 10.63
N SER A 183 6.61 -0.91 11.07
CA SER A 183 7.81 -1.72 10.85
C SER A 183 7.84 -2.99 11.73
N PHE A 184 8.54 -4.03 11.27
CA PHE A 184 8.79 -5.21 12.11
C PHE A 184 9.56 -4.84 13.39
N SER A 185 10.47 -3.88 13.31
CA SER A 185 11.17 -3.34 14.49
C SER A 185 10.20 -2.81 15.55
N ASN A 186 9.13 -2.13 15.15
CA ASN A 186 8.12 -1.65 16.09
C ASN A 186 7.25 -2.77 16.66
N VAL A 187 6.89 -3.78 15.85
CA VAL A 187 6.21 -4.98 16.35
C VAL A 187 7.08 -5.68 17.41
N ASN A 188 8.39 -5.82 17.16
CA ASN A 188 9.33 -6.42 18.11
C ASN A 188 9.45 -5.64 19.42
N LYS A 189 9.50 -4.31 19.38
CA LYS A 189 9.46 -3.48 20.59
C LYS A 189 8.20 -3.78 21.42
N ASN A 190 7.06 -3.97 20.77
CA ASN A 190 5.81 -4.29 21.46
C ASN A 190 5.85 -5.68 22.11
N ILE A 191 6.27 -6.70 21.36
CA ILE A 191 6.40 -8.08 21.87
C ILE A 191 7.33 -8.11 23.09
N GLN A 192 8.49 -7.46 22.98
CA GLN A 192 9.49 -7.39 24.06
C GLN A 192 8.96 -6.68 25.31
N GLN A 193 8.18 -5.60 25.14
CA GLN A 193 7.62 -4.84 26.26
C GLN A 193 6.48 -5.58 26.96
N LYS A 194 5.61 -6.26 26.19
CA LYS A 194 4.44 -6.95 26.72
C LYS A 194 4.77 -8.32 27.32
N LYS A 195 5.81 -8.99 26.82
CA LYS A 195 6.24 -10.33 27.27
C LYS A 195 5.11 -11.36 27.31
N LEU A 196 4.25 -11.35 26.28
CA LEU A 196 3.12 -12.28 26.14
C LEU A 196 3.48 -13.54 25.34
N TYR A 197 4.78 -13.83 25.17
CA TYR A 197 5.28 -15.07 24.60
C TYR A 197 5.60 -16.07 25.73
N PRO A 198 5.55 -17.39 25.49
CA PRO A 198 5.89 -18.37 26.51
C PRO A 198 7.39 -18.29 26.85
N GLU A 199 7.72 -17.88 28.08
CA GLU A 199 9.12 -17.73 28.52
C GLU A 199 9.82 -19.05 28.82
N LYS A 200 9.06 -20.12 29.10
CA LYS A 200 9.59 -21.42 29.52
C LYS A 200 9.04 -22.53 28.63
N PHE A 201 9.88 -23.52 28.35
CA PHE A 201 9.48 -24.74 27.68
C PHE A 201 9.91 -25.97 28.47
N TYR A 202 9.03 -26.96 28.46
CA TYR A 202 9.27 -28.29 28.98
C TYR A 202 8.54 -29.27 28.07
N TYR A 203 9.23 -30.31 27.61
CA TYR A 203 8.65 -31.34 26.79
C TYR A 203 9.30 -32.69 27.10
N GLU A 204 8.49 -33.67 27.47
CA GLU A 204 8.92 -35.06 27.54
C GLU A 204 8.50 -35.77 26.26
N PHE A 205 9.39 -36.56 25.71
CA PHE A 205 9.15 -37.29 24.48
C PHE A 205 9.57 -38.74 24.66
N THR A 206 8.62 -39.63 24.42
CA THR A 206 8.86 -41.08 24.36
C THR A 206 8.40 -41.60 23.02
N ASP A 207 9.29 -42.30 22.31
CA ASP A 207 8.99 -42.86 20.99
C ASP A 207 9.64 -44.23 20.83
N THR A 208 8.95 -45.14 20.14
CA THR A 208 9.44 -46.49 19.82
C THR A 208 9.35 -46.78 18.32
N SER A 209 8.98 -45.78 17.51
CA SER A 209 8.71 -45.93 16.08
C SER A 209 9.96 -46.27 15.26
N LEU A 210 11.15 -45.98 15.80
CA LEU A 210 12.44 -46.37 15.22
C LEU A 210 12.91 -47.78 15.62
N GLY A 211 12.10 -48.56 16.34
CA GLY A 211 12.42 -49.95 16.75
C GLY A 211 13.16 -50.07 18.10
N PHE A 212 13.41 -48.97 18.79
CA PHE A 212 14.01 -48.94 20.13
C PHE A 212 13.43 -47.78 20.95
N PRO A 213 13.39 -47.89 22.30
CA PRO A 213 12.84 -46.84 23.14
C PRO A 213 13.75 -45.61 23.14
N LEU A 214 13.19 -44.49 22.70
CA LEU A 214 13.74 -43.16 22.86
C LEU A 214 13.00 -42.46 23.97
N GLU A 215 13.74 -41.92 24.94
CA GLU A 215 13.18 -41.13 26.03
C GLU A 215 14.03 -39.87 26.19
N PHE A 216 13.42 -38.72 25.93
CA PHE A 216 14.06 -37.42 26.00
C PHE A 216 13.25 -36.44 26.85
N SER A 217 13.95 -35.54 27.52
CA SER A 217 13.36 -34.35 28.14
C SER A 217 14.04 -33.09 27.62
N LEU A 218 13.26 -32.15 27.11
CA LEU A 218 13.70 -30.85 26.62
C LEU A 218 13.25 -29.81 27.65
N ASN A 219 14.19 -29.03 28.19
CA ASN A 219 13.92 -28.05 29.24
C ASN A 219 14.74 -26.78 29.01
N GLY A 220 14.11 -25.63 29.17
CA GLY A 220 14.80 -24.36 29.06
C GLY A 220 13.87 -23.15 29.06
N THR A 221 14.41 -22.03 28.61
CA THR A 221 13.71 -20.75 28.53
C THR A 221 13.97 -20.07 27.20
N PHE A 222 12.99 -19.31 26.73
CA PHE A 222 13.14 -18.42 25.59
C PHE A 222 13.49 -17.00 26.06
N ASP A 223 14.31 -16.30 25.29
CA ASP A 223 14.36 -14.84 25.33
C ASP A 223 13.20 -14.26 24.49
N SER A 224 13.19 -12.93 24.27
CA SER A 224 12.11 -12.29 23.50
C SER A 224 11.98 -12.90 22.11
N TRP A 225 10.75 -13.25 21.75
CA TRP A 225 10.42 -13.63 20.38
C TRP A 225 10.42 -12.38 19.50
N GLU A 226 10.86 -12.54 18.25
CA GLU A 226 11.02 -11.44 17.31
C GLU A 226 10.43 -11.81 15.96
N ILE A 227 9.47 -11.03 15.44
CA ILE A 227 9.09 -11.09 14.03
C ILE A 227 10.31 -10.81 13.16
N THR A 228 10.46 -11.55 12.06
CA THR A 228 11.61 -11.47 11.16
C THR A 228 11.22 -11.68 9.69
N THR A 229 12.18 -11.47 8.80
CA THR A 229 12.03 -11.57 7.34
C THR A 229 12.04 -13.02 6.83
N GLY A 230 11.91 -13.22 5.52
CA GLY A 230 11.85 -14.55 4.88
C GLY A 230 10.45 -15.12 4.69
N ALA A 231 9.41 -14.28 4.71
CA ALA A 231 8.03 -14.64 4.36
C ALA A 231 7.25 -13.39 3.93
N ASP A 232 6.20 -13.58 3.13
CA ASP A 232 5.29 -12.52 2.68
C ASP A 232 3.82 -12.93 2.85
N GLY A 233 2.94 -11.94 2.91
CA GLY A 233 1.50 -12.07 3.02
C GLY A 233 1.03 -12.61 4.37
N GLN A 234 0.30 -13.73 4.37
CA GLN A 234 -0.30 -14.27 5.60
C GLN A 234 0.72 -14.92 6.55
N ASN A 235 1.87 -15.30 6.00
CA ASN A 235 2.87 -16.08 6.70
C ASN A 235 3.82 -15.15 7.45
N VAL A 236 3.90 -15.30 8.77
CA VAL A 236 4.69 -14.44 9.65
C VAL A 236 5.78 -15.26 10.30
N ASN A 237 7.04 -14.92 10.03
CA ASN A 237 8.18 -15.61 10.63
C ASN A 237 8.55 -14.99 11.98
N PHE A 238 8.88 -15.82 12.95
CA PHE A 238 9.41 -15.43 14.25
C PHE A 238 10.74 -16.13 14.54
N ILE A 239 11.67 -15.43 15.16
CA ILE A 239 12.85 -15.98 15.82
C ILE A 239 12.53 -16.16 17.31
N CYS A 240 12.54 -17.40 17.76
CA CYS A 240 12.40 -17.79 19.17
C CYS A 240 13.81 -18.10 19.72
N LYS A 241 14.43 -17.10 20.36
CA LYS A 241 15.80 -17.20 20.89
C LYS A 241 15.85 -18.12 22.11
N ILE A 242 16.77 -19.08 22.11
CA ILE A 242 16.95 -20.09 23.16
C ILE A 242 18.01 -19.60 24.13
N ASN A 243 17.71 -19.63 25.43
CA ASN A 243 18.63 -19.16 26.46
C ASN A 243 19.70 -20.23 26.81
N GLU A 244 20.84 -19.79 27.37
CA GLU A 244 22.04 -20.58 27.68
C GLU A 244 21.84 -21.77 28.64
N ASN A 245 20.79 -21.72 29.45
CA ASN A 245 20.46 -22.78 30.41
C ASN A 245 19.57 -23.89 29.83
N SER A 246 19.31 -23.84 28.52
CA SER A 246 18.45 -24.81 27.84
C SER A 246 19.22 -26.08 27.47
N PHE A 247 18.61 -27.23 27.73
CA PHE A 247 19.23 -28.53 27.49
C PHE A 247 18.23 -29.58 27.01
N LEU A 248 18.77 -30.58 26.32
CA LEU A 248 18.13 -31.86 26.05
C LEU A 248 18.77 -32.93 26.94
N HIS A 249 17.97 -33.69 27.67
CA HIS A 249 18.38 -34.87 28.41
C HIS A 249 17.95 -36.12 27.67
N TYR A 250 18.91 -36.93 27.20
CA TYR A 250 18.67 -38.26 26.67
C TYR A 250 18.65 -39.26 27.82
N ILE A 251 17.45 -39.58 28.31
CA ILE A 251 17.23 -40.29 29.57
C ILE A 251 17.77 -41.71 29.51
N THR A 252 17.52 -42.46 28.43
CA THR A 252 17.98 -43.85 28.33
C THR A 252 19.51 -43.98 28.25
N ALA A 253 20.21 -42.93 27.82
CA ALA A 253 21.66 -42.89 27.73
C ALA A 253 22.33 -42.07 28.86
N ASP A 254 21.54 -41.50 29.77
CA ASP A 254 21.98 -40.59 30.84
C ASP A 254 22.92 -39.48 30.33
N LYS A 255 22.56 -38.86 29.19
CA LYS A 255 23.40 -37.87 28.51
C LYS A 255 22.69 -36.54 28.32
N MET A 256 23.34 -35.47 28.74
CA MET A 256 22.84 -34.10 28.55
C MET A 256 23.54 -33.38 27.41
N TYR A 257 22.75 -32.66 26.61
CA TYR A 257 23.21 -31.82 25.51
C TYR A 257 22.76 -30.38 25.78
N ARG A 258 23.71 -29.45 25.91
CA ARG A 258 23.40 -28.03 26.01
C ARG A 258 23.04 -27.49 24.63
N LEU A 259 21.96 -26.73 24.53
CA LEU A 259 21.51 -26.14 23.27
C LEU A 259 22.23 -24.82 22.93
N ALA A 260 22.94 -24.27 23.93
CA ALA A 260 23.51 -22.95 23.91
C ALA A 260 24.83 -22.88 24.73
N SER A 261 25.77 -22.02 24.32
CA SER A 261 27.02 -21.68 25.04
C SER A 261 27.51 -20.28 24.64
N ARG A 262 27.98 -19.48 25.62
CA ARG A 262 28.56 -18.14 25.42
C ARG A 262 30.07 -18.14 25.16
N GLU A 263 30.73 -19.30 25.23
CA GLU A 263 32.19 -19.41 25.07
C GLU A 263 32.63 -19.62 23.61
N ASP A 264 31.73 -19.50 22.63
CA ASP A 264 32.08 -19.56 21.21
C ASP A 264 32.90 -18.31 20.79
N PRO A 265 34.13 -18.48 20.27
CA PRO A 265 34.94 -17.36 19.78
C PRO A 265 34.35 -16.65 18.54
N ASN A 266 33.31 -17.20 17.91
CA ASN A 266 32.52 -16.52 16.88
C ASN A 266 31.22 -15.95 17.49
N PRO A 267 31.11 -14.62 17.72
CA PRO A 267 29.94 -13.98 18.33
C PRO A 267 28.69 -13.93 17.41
N VAL A 268 28.58 -14.82 16.42
CA VAL A 268 27.85 -14.48 15.19
C VAL A 268 26.35 -14.72 15.28
N LEU A 269 25.82 -15.73 16.01
CA LEU A 269 24.37 -15.89 16.21
C LEU A 269 24.02 -16.63 17.51
N GLU A 270 23.12 -16.05 18.32
CA GLU A 270 22.50 -16.73 19.48
C GLU A 270 21.66 -17.94 18.98
N PRO A 271 21.55 -19.05 19.73
CA PRO A 271 20.75 -20.20 19.30
C PRO A 271 19.26 -19.84 19.22
N TYR A 272 18.57 -20.32 18.18
CA TYR A 272 17.18 -19.97 17.95
C TYR A 272 16.41 -21.04 17.15
N MET A 273 15.08 -20.96 17.26
CA MET A 273 14.14 -21.60 16.34
C MET A 273 13.47 -20.52 15.49
N LYS A 274 13.55 -20.62 14.16
CA LYS A 274 12.77 -19.80 13.24
C LYS A 274 11.50 -20.54 12.90
N ILE A 275 10.38 -20.04 13.39
CA ILE A 275 9.05 -20.60 13.14
C ILE A 275 8.26 -19.68 12.21
N GLN A 276 7.29 -20.24 11.50
CA GLN A 276 6.32 -19.51 10.71
C GLN A 276 4.92 -19.79 11.25
N LEU A 277 4.16 -18.71 11.42
CA LEU A 277 2.81 -18.69 11.97
C LEU A 277 1.86 -17.98 11.01
N LYS A 278 0.57 -18.33 11.08
CA LYS A 278 -0.52 -17.52 10.53
C LYS A 278 -1.24 -16.81 11.68
N LEU A 279 -1.89 -15.70 11.38
CA LEU A 279 -2.68 -14.91 12.33
C LEU A 279 -4.16 -15.00 11.97
N LYS A 280 -5.04 -14.69 12.92
CA LYS A 280 -6.47 -14.56 12.70
C LYS A 280 -7.07 -13.46 13.57
N TYR A 281 -8.09 -12.81 13.04
CA TYR A 281 -8.92 -11.91 13.83
C TYR A 281 -9.92 -12.71 14.66
N LEU A 282 -9.91 -12.47 15.96
CA LEU A 282 -10.84 -13.07 16.92
C LEU A 282 -11.72 -11.98 17.51
N ASN A 283 -13.01 -12.27 17.70
CA ASN A 283 -13.90 -11.37 18.42
C ASN A 283 -13.38 -11.20 19.85
N SER A 284 -13.22 -9.96 20.28
CA SER A 284 -12.86 -9.69 21.67
C SER A 284 -14.07 -9.93 22.57
N THR A 285 -13.85 -10.53 23.74
CA THR A 285 -14.89 -10.70 24.77
C THR A 285 -15.26 -9.38 25.43
N GLU A 286 -14.35 -8.41 25.42
CA GLU A 286 -14.53 -7.09 26.01
C GLU A 286 -13.99 -5.99 25.07
N LYS A 287 -14.65 -4.84 25.03
CA LYS A 287 -14.16 -3.68 24.27
C LYS A 287 -13.12 -2.94 25.11
N THR A 288 -11.85 -3.08 24.74
CA THR A 288 -10.69 -2.51 25.46
C THR A 288 -10.14 -1.24 24.80
N ILE A 289 -10.44 -1.00 23.52
CA ILE A 289 -10.05 0.22 22.81
C ILE A 289 -11.23 1.17 22.62
N THR A 290 -10.92 2.46 22.50
CA THR A 290 -11.88 3.52 22.19
C THR A 290 -11.46 4.29 20.95
N ASP A 291 -12.44 4.65 20.13
CA ASP A 291 -12.27 5.57 19.01
C ASP A 291 -12.85 6.93 19.39
N SER A 292 -11.98 7.94 19.54
CA SER A 292 -12.40 9.32 19.84
C SER A 292 -13.23 9.94 18.73
N THR A 293 -13.18 9.39 17.52
CA THR A 293 -13.94 9.81 16.34
C THR A 293 -15.15 8.92 16.04
N GLY A 294 -15.38 7.87 16.84
CA GLY A 294 -16.50 6.93 16.73
C GLY A 294 -17.58 7.15 17.79
N LYS A 295 -18.81 6.70 17.51
CA LYS A 295 -19.92 6.74 18.49
C LYS A 295 -19.81 5.64 19.55
N GLY A 296 -18.82 4.77 19.48
CA GLY A 296 -18.58 3.70 20.45
C GLY A 296 -19.45 2.47 20.25
N ASN A 297 -20.21 2.37 19.15
CA ASN A 297 -21.13 1.28 18.86
C ASN A 297 -20.57 0.15 17.98
N GLY A 298 -19.33 0.27 17.49
CA GLY A 298 -18.65 -0.84 16.80
C GLY A 298 -18.18 -1.94 17.75
N TYR A 299 -18.01 -3.16 17.23
CA TYR A 299 -17.50 -4.32 17.97
C TYR A 299 -16.00 -4.52 17.74
N GLN A 300 -15.30 -4.99 18.77
CA GLN A 300 -13.86 -5.15 18.73
C GLN A 300 -13.44 -6.54 18.25
N VAL A 301 -12.42 -6.56 17.39
CA VAL A 301 -11.70 -7.77 17.01
C VAL A 301 -10.20 -7.57 17.21
N ASP A 302 -9.52 -8.64 17.63
CA ASP A 302 -8.09 -8.64 17.93
C ASP A 302 -7.35 -9.58 16.97
N LEU A 303 -6.24 -9.11 16.39
CA LEU A 303 -5.36 -9.93 15.57
C LEU A 303 -4.41 -10.74 16.47
N LYS A 304 -4.57 -12.07 16.48
CA LYS A 304 -3.79 -12.99 17.31
C LYS A 304 -3.24 -14.14 16.47
N VAL A 305 -2.34 -14.93 17.05
CA VAL A 305 -1.85 -16.16 16.41
C VAL A 305 -3.00 -17.14 16.14
N LYS A 306 -2.96 -17.78 14.98
CA LYS A 306 -3.84 -18.89 14.64
C LYS A 306 -3.33 -20.18 15.30
N THR A 307 -4.19 -20.82 16.09
CA THR A 307 -3.84 -21.98 16.92
C THR A 307 -4.38 -23.31 16.38
N ASP A 308 -5.24 -23.26 15.37
CA ASP A 308 -5.86 -24.40 14.71
C ASP A 308 -5.25 -24.64 13.33
N GLN A 309 -5.43 -25.85 12.81
CA GLN A 309 -5.06 -26.18 11.44
C GLN A 309 -5.76 -25.24 10.45
N ASP A 310 -5.11 -24.99 9.33
CA ASP A 310 -5.73 -24.21 8.26
C ASP A 310 -6.62 -25.05 7.34
N THR A 311 -7.27 -24.34 6.40
CA THR A 311 -8.16 -24.95 5.41
C THR A 311 -7.45 -25.92 4.48
N SER A 312 -6.12 -25.79 4.36
CA SER A 312 -5.25 -26.69 3.59
C SER A 312 -4.74 -27.87 4.42
N GLY A 313 -5.11 -27.95 5.71
CA GLY A 313 -4.67 -28.97 6.66
C GLY A 313 -3.26 -28.74 7.20
N ASP A 314 -2.68 -27.55 7.01
CA ASP A 314 -1.36 -27.22 7.54
C ASP A 314 -1.43 -26.97 9.04
N GLN A 315 -0.37 -27.37 9.75
CA GLN A 315 -0.25 -27.18 11.20
C GLN A 315 -0.10 -25.70 11.55
N PRO A 316 -0.52 -25.26 12.76
CA PRO A 316 -0.44 -23.86 13.16
C PRO A 316 1.01 -23.35 13.24
N VAL A 317 1.99 -24.25 13.45
CA VAL A 317 3.41 -23.91 13.49
C VAL A 317 4.20 -24.71 12.47
N ILE A 318 4.89 -23.99 11.59
CA ILE A 318 5.86 -24.54 10.63
C ILE A 318 7.27 -24.19 11.14
N LEU A 319 8.15 -25.19 11.24
CA LEU A 319 9.56 -24.96 11.58
C LEU A 319 10.36 -24.69 10.31
N VAL A 320 10.91 -23.47 10.18
CA VAL A 320 11.63 -23.01 8.97
C VAL A 320 13.12 -23.29 9.08
N LYS A 321 13.73 -22.95 10.22
CA LYS A 321 15.16 -23.10 10.44
C LYS A 321 15.47 -23.23 11.94
N THR A 322 16.55 -23.91 12.24
CA THR A 322 17.14 -24.03 13.57
C THR A 322 18.59 -23.59 13.54
N HIS A 323 19.04 -23.06 14.67
CA HIS A 323 20.43 -22.75 14.89
C HIS A 323 20.78 -23.07 16.34
N PHE A 324 21.83 -23.87 16.53
CA PHE A 324 22.41 -24.19 17.83
C PHE A 324 23.83 -23.62 17.89
N SER A 325 24.23 -23.07 19.03
CA SER A 325 25.57 -22.49 19.19
C SER A 325 26.62 -23.52 19.66
N ASN A 326 26.20 -24.75 19.93
CA ASN A 326 27.09 -25.86 20.26
C ASN A 326 27.12 -26.85 19.10
N GLU A 327 28.25 -27.52 18.92
CA GLU A 327 28.32 -28.72 18.07
C GLU A 327 27.52 -29.86 18.74
N ILE A 328 26.23 -29.93 18.40
CA ILE A 328 25.35 -31.04 18.77
C ILE A 328 25.40 -32.05 17.62
N PRO A 329 25.51 -33.36 17.91
CA PRO A 329 25.46 -34.38 16.85
C PRO A 329 24.19 -34.23 16.01
N GLU A 330 24.28 -34.41 14.70
CA GLU A 330 23.19 -34.13 13.75
C GLU A 330 21.89 -34.87 14.11
N LEU A 331 22.00 -36.14 14.52
CA LEU A 331 20.87 -36.94 15.00
C LEU A 331 20.20 -36.32 16.25
N ILE A 332 21.01 -35.78 17.17
CA ILE A 332 20.51 -35.13 18.38
C ILE A 332 19.86 -33.79 18.04
N ALA A 333 20.47 -33.00 17.15
CA ALA A 333 19.87 -31.75 16.66
C ALA A 333 18.50 -32.00 16.02
N MET A 334 18.35 -33.11 15.29
CA MET A 334 17.07 -33.53 14.72
C MET A 334 16.03 -33.85 15.80
N PHE A 335 16.38 -34.56 16.87
CA PHE A 335 15.45 -34.80 17.98
C PHE A 335 15.01 -33.49 18.65
N VAL A 336 15.93 -32.53 18.81
CA VAL A 336 15.60 -31.21 19.36
C VAL A 336 14.63 -30.45 18.44
N GLU A 337 14.89 -30.43 17.13
CA GLU A 337 13.99 -29.85 16.11
C GLU A 337 12.55 -30.38 16.26
N ILE A 338 12.44 -31.69 16.45
CA ILE A 338 11.16 -32.41 16.56
C ILE A 338 10.43 -32.07 17.84
N MET A 339 11.13 -32.17 18.97
CA MET A 339 10.55 -31.86 20.28
C MET A 339 10.05 -30.42 20.32
N PHE A 340 10.79 -29.47 19.74
CA PHE A 340 10.29 -28.10 19.60
C PHE A 340 9.09 -28.00 18.65
N LYS A 341 9.12 -28.66 17.48
CA LYS A 341 7.96 -28.65 16.55
C LYS A 341 6.69 -29.13 17.25
N ASN A 342 6.76 -30.20 18.04
CA ASN A 342 5.62 -30.70 18.81
C ASN A 342 5.25 -29.75 19.94
N TRP A 343 6.24 -29.31 20.75
CA TRP A 343 6.01 -28.37 21.83
C TRP A 343 5.32 -27.10 21.33
N PHE A 344 5.78 -26.51 20.23
CA PHE A 344 5.15 -25.33 19.65
C PHE A 344 3.70 -25.61 19.25
N ASN A 345 3.43 -26.69 18.52
CA ASN A 345 2.04 -27.01 18.11
C ASN A 345 1.11 -27.26 19.31
N GLU A 346 1.62 -27.80 20.42
CA GLU A 346 0.86 -28.02 21.66
C GLU A 346 0.73 -26.76 22.55
N ASN A 347 1.58 -25.74 22.36
CA ASN A 347 1.69 -24.60 23.28
C ASN A 347 1.61 -23.22 22.60
N ILE A 348 1.35 -23.15 21.29
CA ILE A 348 1.32 -21.88 20.55
C ILE A 348 0.19 -20.96 21.01
N ASP A 349 -0.86 -21.52 21.60
CA ASP A 349 -1.95 -20.79 22.25
C ASP A 349 -1.47 -19.91 23.42
N LYS A 350 -0.36 -20.28 24.06
CA LYS A 350 0.30 -19.48 25.11
C LYS A 350 0.99 -18.22 24.58
N PHE A 351 1.16 -18.08 23.26
CA PHE A 351 1.60 -16.83 22.67
C PHE A 351 0.39 -15.87 22.53
N GLU A 352 0.06 -15.20 23.63
CA GLU A 352 -1.16 -14.40 23.77
C GLU A 352 -1.05 -12.99 23.18
N ASN A 353 0.04 -12.68 22.49
CA ASN A 353 0.29 -11.36 21.93
C ASN A 353 -0.82 -10.95 20.94
N ILE A 354 -1.31 -9.72 21.12
CA ILE A 354 -2.24 -9.08 20.19
C ILE A 354 -1.40 -8.16 19.29
N PHE A 355 -1.56 -8.31 17.97
CA PHE A 355 -0.79 -7.56 16.98
C PHE A 355 -1.51 -6.28 16.53
N SER A 356 -2.84 -6.23 16.64
CA SER A 356 -3.66 -5.05 16.37
C SER A 356 -5.07 -5.23 16.92
N HIS A 357 -5.74 -4.11 17.21
CA HIS A 357 -7.15 -4.02 17.60
C HIS A 357 -7.93 -3.25 16.54
N LEU A 358 -9.09 -3.75 16.14
CA LEU A 358 -10.00 -3.04 15.22
C LEU A 358 -11.39 -2.90 15.83
N LEU A 359 -12.03 -1.76 15.59
CA LEU A 359 -13.47 -1.57 15.78
C LEU A 359 -14.16 -1.68 14.41
N LEU A 360 -14.89 -2.78 14.21
CA LEU A 360 -15.67 -3.00 12.99
C LEU A 360 -17.07 -2.43 13.13
N GLU A 361 -17.61 -2.00 11.98
CA GLU A 361 -18.99 -1.49 11.86
C GLU A 361 -19.29 -0.31 12.80
N GLU A 362 -18.24 0.42 13.20
CA GLU A 362 -18.38 1.60 14.04
C GLU A 362 -19.03 2.74 13.24
N THR A 363 -19.99 3.40 13.87
CA THR A 363 -20.54 4.65 13.32
C THR A 363 -19.62 5.80 13.69
N ALA A 364 -19.14 6.55 12.70
CA ALA A 364 -18.38 7.77 12.92
C ALA A 364 -19.23 8.82 13.67
N LYS A 365 -18.58 9.63 14.52
CA LYS A 365 -19.22 10.79 15.16
C LYS A 365 -19.68 11.80 14.12
N ASP A 366 -18.83 12.05 13.13
CA ASP A 366 -19.15 12.81 11.93
C ASP A 366 -19.38 11.84 10.78
N GLU A 367 -20.60 11.81 10.25
CA GLU A 367 -21.01 10.97 9.13
C GLU A 367 -20.13 11.17 7.88
N ASN A 368 -19.49 12.34 7.76
CA ASN A 368 -18.58 12.64 6.68
C ASN A 368 -17.30 11.80 6.71
N PHE A 369 -16.97 11.15 7.82
CA PHE A 369 -15.84 10.24 7.92
C PHE A 369 -16.28 8.78 8.07
N GLN A 370 -17.56 8.47 7.85
CA GLN A 370 -18.04 7.08 7.88
C GLN A 370 -17.31 6.18 6.87
N TRP A 371 -16.90 6.75 5.73
CA TRP A 371 -16.12 6.05 4.69
C TRP A 371 -14.70 5.68 5.13
N LEU A 372 -14.24 6.10 6.31
CA LEU A 372 -12.96 5.67 6.89
C LEU A 372 -13.12 4.55 7.94
N LYS A 373 -14.36 4.19 8.29
CA LYS A 373 -14.63 3.18 9.31
C LYS A 373 -14.59 1.78 8.70
N PRO A 374 -13.77 0.86 9.26
CA PRO A 374 -13.65 -0.50 8.76
C PRO A 374 -14.97 -1.27 8.80
N THR A 375 -15.28 -1.93 7.69
CA THR A 375 -16.39 -2.89 7.55
C THR A 375 -15.89 -4.31 7.29
N ASP A 376 -14.67 -4.45 6.75
CA ASP A 376 -13.97 -5.72 6.66
C ASP A 376 -12.48 -5.54 6.97
N LYS A 377 -11.77 -6.64 7.21
CA LYS A 377 -10.43 -6.65 7.80
C LYS A 377 -9.55 -7.74 7.22
N TYR A 378 -8.27 -7.43 7.15
CA TYR A 378 -7.22 -8.36 6.77
C TYR A 378 -5.89 -7.91 7.34
N TYR A 379 -4.89 -8.78 7.26
CA TYR A 379 -3.53 -8.47 7.67
C TYR A 379 -2.55 -9.01 6.63
N GLY A 380 -1.32 -8.53 6.66
CA GLY A 380 -0.28 -9.06 5.79
C GLY A 380 1.08 -8.55 6.21
N VAL A 381 2.12 -9.24 5.76
CA VAL A 381 3.49 -8.81 5.94
C VAL A 381 4.23 -8.75 4.61
N ALA A 382 5.25 -7.90 4.53
CA ALA A 382 6.14 -7.88 3.36
C ALA A 382 7.59 -7.61 3.78
N GLU A 383 8.51 -8.37 3.20
CA GLU A 383 9.95 -8.16 3.37
C GLU A 383 10.40 -6.88 2.64
N GLY A 384 10.81 -5.88 3.42
CA GLY A 384 11.42 -4.65 2.92
C GLY A 384 12.93 -4.78 2.83
N LYS A 385 13.54 -4.03 1.90
CA LYS A 385 14.99 -3.99 1.70
C LYS A 385 15.58 -2.65 2.15
N ASP A 386 16.80 -2.71 2.69
CA ASP A 386 17.62 -1.54 2.98
C ASP A 386 18.25 -0.93 1.71
N GLU A 387 19.06 0.13 1.88
CA GLU A 387 19.74 0.81 0.78
C GLU A 387 20.75 -0.09 0.03
N ASN A 388 21.18 -1.20 0.64
CA ASN A 388 22.08 -2.19 0.05
C ASN A 388 21.32 -3.36 -0.58
N GLY A 389 19.98 -3.32 -0.61
CA GLY A 389 19.13 -4.39 -1.13
C GLY A 389 19.01 -5.61 -0.20
N GLN A 390 19.45 -5.52 1.06
CA GLN A 390 19.35 -6.60 2.04
C GLN A 390 18.05 -6.53 2.83
N PRO A 391 17.48 -7.66 3.28
CA PRO A 391 16.28 -7.66 4.13
C PRO A 391 16.49 -6.81 5.38
N SER A 392 15.55 -5.94 5.71
CA SER A 392 15.63 -5.05 6.88
C SER A 392 14.31 -4.97 7.65
N LEU A 393 14.39 -5.07 8.97
CA LEU A 393 13.24 -5.01 9.87
C LEU A 393 12.60 -3.62 9.92
N ASP A 394 13.38 -2.55 9.68
CA ASP A 394 12.88 -1.17 9.70
C ASP A 394 12.06 -0.83 8.46
N THR A 395 12.37 -1.48 7.33
CA THR A 395 11.64 -1.31 6.07
C THR A 395 10.60 -2.40 5.83
N SER A 396 10.70 -3.53 6.53
CA SER A 396 9.71 -4.62 6.43
C SER A 396 8.39 -4.18 7.05
N VAL A 397 7.31 -4.50 6.35
CA VAL A 397 5.99 -3.93 6.59
C VAL A 397 5.11 -4.96 7.28
N PHE A 398 4.56 -4.62 8.45
CA PHE A 398 3.41 -5.30 9.03
C PHE A 398 2.17 -4.44 8.80
N ALA A 399 1.17 -4.98 8.11
CA ALA A 399 0.00 -4.22 7.66
C ALA A 399 -1.31 -4.76 8.23
N VAL A 400 -2.17 -3.83 8.61
CA VAL A 400 -3.61 -4.04 8.82
C VAL A 400 -4.33 -3.38 7.65
N MET A 401 -5.14 -4.15 6.94
CA MET A 401 -5.84 -3.71 5.73
C MET A 401 -7.33 -3.80 5.93
N THR A 402 -8.09 -2.84 5.42
CA THR A 402 -9.54 -2.82 5.62
C THR A 402 -10.30 -2.47 4.36
N MET A 403 -11.52 -3.00 4.27
CA MET A 403 -12.55 -2.47 3.38
C MET A 403 -13.49 -1.58 4.18
N VAL A 404 -14.02 -0.56 3.53
CA VAL A 404 -14.93 0.42 4.15
C VAL A 404 -16.23 0.50 3.35
N GLU A 405 -17.29 1.01 3.98
CA GLU A 405 -18.63 1.14 3.37
C GLU A 405 -19.23 -0.17 2.85
N ASN A 406 -18.89 -1.31 3.47
CA ASN A 406 -19.32 -2.65 3.08
C ASN A 406 -18.91 -3.02 1.64
N ARG A 407 -17.87 -2.39 1.11
CA ARG A 407 -17.29 -2.78 -0.17
C ARG A 407 -16.71 -4.18 -0.05
N LYS A 408 -16.95 -5.00 -1.07
CA LYS A 408 -16.46 -6.37 -1.14
C LYS A 408 -15.13 -6.40 -1.86
N ASN A 409 -14.13 -7.02 -1.26
CA ASN A 409 -12.97 -7.48 -1.98
C ASN A 409 -13.25 -8.89 -2.49
N ASN A 410 -13.45 -9.04 -3.80
CA ASN A 410 -13.78 -10.35 -4.40
C ASN A 410 -12.58 -11.30 -4.44
N TYR A 411 -11.36 -10.76 -4.32
CA TYR A 411 -10.11 -11.50 -4.35
C TYR A 411 -9.22 -11.00 -3.21
N PRO A 412 -9.59 -11.24 -1.94
CA PRO A 412 -8.83 -10.76 -0.81
C PRO A 412 -7.45 -11.41 -0.81
N GLN A 413 -6.41 -10.59 -0.94
CA GLN A 413 -5.02 -11.03 -0.92
C GLN A 413 -4.31 -10.50 0.32
N HIS A 414 -3.43 -11.31 0.89
CA HIS A 414 -2.59 -10.91 2.02
C HIS A 414 -1.37 -10.10 1.54
N THR A 415 -1.18 -9.96 0.23
CA THR A 415 -0.06 -9.23 -0.37
C THR A 415 -0.01 -7.78 0.09
N VAL A 416 1.18 -7.35 0.53
CA VAL A 416 1.44 -5.98 0.98
C VAL A 416 2.57 -5.40 0.13
N ASP A 417 2.45 -4.12 -0.20
CA ASP A 417 3.50 -3.40 -0.90
C ASP A 417 4.68 -3.10 0.05
N ALA A 418 5.77 -3.84 -0.08
CA ALA A 418 6.98 -3.70 0.74
C ALA A 418 7.61 -2.29 0.69
N ARG A 419 7.22 -1.46 -0.29
CA ARG A 419 7.82 -0.15 -0.52
C ARG A 419 7.15 0.96 0.29
N LEU A 420 6.05 0.68 0.99
CA LEU A 420 5.27 1.68 1.75
C LEU A 420 6.12 2.44 2.79
N LEU A 421 6.84 1.72 3.65
CA LEU A 421 7.67 2.34 4.69
C LEU A 421 8.88 3.06 4.09
N HIS A 422 9.51 2.47 3.06
CA HIS A 422 10.59 3.13 2.32
C HIS A 422 10.14 4.45 1.68
N ALA A 423 8.93 4.48 1.11
CA ALA A 423 8.37 5.66 0.49
C ALA A 423 8.21 6.81 1.48
N VAL A 424 7.81 6.53 2.74
CA VAL A 424 7.57 7.58 3.74
C VAL A 424 8.79 8.03 4.53
N LYS A 425 9.98 7.43 4.33
CA LYS A 425 11.21 7.87 5.00
C LYS A 425 11.43 9.38 4.84
N ASN A 426 11.53 10.08 5.96
CA ASN A 426 11.83 11.51 6.01
C ASN A 426 13.36 11.75 5.89
N ALA A 427 13.78 13.01 5.88
CA ALA A 427 15.22 13.35 5.80
C ALA A 427 16.06 12.82 6.98
N LYS A 428 15.42 12.49 8.10
CA LYS A 428 16.07 11.92 9.29
C LYS A 428 15.96 10.39 9.36
N ASP A 429 15.32 9.77 8.37
CA ASP A 429 14.95 8.35 8.33
C ASP A 429 14.33 7.82 9.63
N THR A 430 13.32 8.53 10.13
CA THR A 430 12.71 8.21 11.42
C THR A 430 11.24 7.81 11.33
N ASN A 431 10.65 7.80 10.14
CA ASN A 431 9.27 7.36 9.96
C ASN A 431 9.22 5.83 9.93
N ASP A 432 8.41 5.27 10.81
CA ASP A 432 8.32 3.82 11.07
C ASP A 432 6.89 3.27 10.96
N SER A 433 5.97 4.14 10.52
CA SER A 433 4.55 3.82 10.34
C SER A 433 3.91 4.70 9.27
N ALA A 434 2.87 4.18 8.62
CA ALA A 434 2.15 4.89 7.58
C ALA A 434 0.69 4.43 7.46
N PHE A 435 -0.16 5.33 6.95
CA PHE A 435 -1.54 5.06 6.59
C PHE A 435 -1.76 5.39 5.12
N GLY A 436 -2.30 4.44 4.36
CA GLY A 436 -2.61 4.57 2.94
C GLY A 436 -4.12 4.55 2.68
N ILE A 437 -4.57 5.34 1.70
CA ILE A 437 -5.93 5.34 1.15
C ILE A 437 -5.85 5.08 -0.34
N ASP A 438 -6.67 4.15 -0.83
CA ASP A 438 -6.80 3.84 -2.26
C ASP A 438 -7.18 5.09 -3.07
N MET A 439 -6.60 5.24 -4.26
CA MET A 439 -6.72 6.49 -5.02
C MET A 439 -8.14 6.72 -5.57
N PRO A 440 -8.82 5.73 -6.18
CA PRO A 440 -10.26 5.82 -6.48
C PRO A 440 -11.12 6.25 -5.29
N LEU A 441 -10.87 5.69 -4.10
CA LEU A 441 -11.59 6.08 -2.89
C LEU A 441 -11.31 7.54 -2.49
N PHE A 442 -10.04 7.95 -2.54
CA PHE A 442 -9.64 9.33 -2.30
C PHE A 442 -10.34 10.29 -3.26
N VAL A 443 -10.35 10.00 -4.57
CA VAL A 443 -11.05 10.83 -5.56
C VAL A 443 -12.54 10.92 -5.26
N ASP A 444 -13.20 9.81 -4.96
CA ASP A 444 -14.63 9.78 -4.66
C ASP A 444 -14.99 10.62 -3.41
N LYS A 445 -14.28 10.39 -2.31
CA LYS A 445 -14.67 10.94 -0.99
C LYS A 445 -14.06 12.28 -0.68
N TRP A 446 -12.91 12.59 -1.28
CA TRP A 446 -12.22 13.87 -1.11
C TRP A 446 -12.56 14.84 -2.25
N LEU A 447 -12.24 14.47 -3.50
CA LEU A 447 -12.46 15.37 -4.65
C LEU A 447 -13.94 15.49 -5.01
N GLY A 448 -14.72 14.41 -4.87
CA GLY A 448 -16.16 14.42 -5.12
C GLY A 448 -16.90 15.42 -4.25
N ARG A 449 -16.50 15.55 -2.99
CA ARG A 449 -17.00 16.60 -2.10
C ARG A 449 -16.50 17.98 -2.50
N GLY A 450 -15.22 18.08 -2.83
CA GLY A 450 -14.60 19.31 -3.31
C GLY A 450 -15.33 19.97 -4.48
N LEU A 451 -16.02 19.19 -5.31
CA LEU A 451 -16.83 19.69 -6.41
C LEU A 451 -17.90 20.72 -5.97
N ASN A 452 -18.43 20.61 -4.74
CA ASN A 452 -19.35 21.60 -4.19
C ASN A 452 -18.71 22.99 -4.09
N ILE A 453 -17.43 23.05 -3.71
CA ILE A 453 -16.65 24.29 -3.60
C ILE A 453 -16.38 24.87 -4.99
N MET A 454 -16.16 24.02 -5.99
CA MET A 454 -15.84 24.45 -7.35
C MET A 454 -16.95 25.31 -7.98
N GLN A 455 -18.22 25.02 -7.67
CA GLN A 455 -19.40 25.74 -8.21
C GLN A 455 -19.36 25.87 -9.75
N VAL A 456 -19.02 24.77 -10.43
CA VAL A 456 -18.99 24.66 -11.90
C VAL A 456 -20.22 23.97 -12.49
N GLY A 457 -21.03 23.32 -11.65
CA GLY A 457 -22.26 22.62 -12.02
C GLY A 457 -22.90 22.01 -10.77
N THR A 458 -24.06 21.37 -10.93
CA THR A 458 -24.73 20.62 -9.86
C THR A 458 -24.18 19.17 -9.79
N PRO A 459 -24.19 18.49 -8.63
CA PRO A 459 -23.55 17.17 -8.47
C PRO A 459 -24.00 16.12 -9.48
N ASP A 460 -25.27 16.14 -9.85
CA ASP A 460 -25.88 15.21 -10.79
C ASP A 460 -25.32 15.36 -12.20
N GLN A 461 -24.70 16.48 -12.55
CA GLN A 461 -24.08 16.72 -13.86
C GLN A 461 -22.71 16.07 -14.02
N PHE A 462 -22.21 15.38 -12.98
CA PHE A 462 -20.88 14.80 -12.99
C PHE A 462 -20.93 13.28 -12.80
N GLU A 463 -19.93 12.62 -13.38
CA GLU A 463 -19.70 11.19 -13.30
C GLU A 463 -18.22 10.92 -12.99
N LYS A 464 -17.92 9.74 -12.44
CA LYS A 464 -16.54 9.26 -12.32
C LYS A 464 -16.16 8.48 -13.57
N THR A 465 -14.90 8.57 -13.95
CA THR A 465 -14.29 7.70 -14.97
C THR A 465 -14.24 6.25 -14.50
N ASP A 466 -14.14 5.30 -15.43
CA ASP A 466 -14.19 3.85 -15.14
C ASP A 466 -13.07 3.40 -14.18
N ASN A 467 -11.90 4.04 -14.24
CA ASN A 467 -10.79 3.76 -13.32
C ASN A 467 -10.91 4.50 -11.97
N GLY A 468 -11.95 5.33 -11.80
CA GLY A 468 -12.21 6.10 -10.59
C GLY A 468 -11.25 7.27 -10.32
N LEU A 469 -10.32 7.60 -11.23
CA LEU A 469 -9.27 8.59 -10.97
C LEU A 469 -9.66 10.03 -11.35
N PHE A 470 -10.75 10.21 -12.09
CA PHE A 470 -11.27 11.53 -12.48
C PHE A 470 -12.78 11.61 -12.29
N ILE A 471 -13.24 12.80 -11.91
CA ILE A 471 -14.61 13.27 -11.97
C ILE A 471 -14.73 14.17 -13.20
N GLN A 472 -15.76 13.96 -14.01
CA GLN A 472 -15.99 14.71 -15.24
C GLN A 472 -17.45 15.05 -15.44
N ASN A 473 -17.76 16.08 -16.23
CA ASN A 473 -19.16 16.40 -16.55
C ASN A 473 -19.75 15.39 -17.54
N LYS A 474 -20.96 14.88 -17.25
CA LYS A 474 -21.67 13.89 -18.09
C LYS A 474 -22.38 14.53 -19.30
N GLU A 475 -22.70 15.81 -19.17
CA GLU A 475 -23.49 16.60 -20.13
C GLU A 475 -22.86 17.97 -20.34
N ARG A 476 -23.34 18.71 -21.34
CA ARG A 476 -22.87 20.07 -21.59
C ARG A 476 -23.30 20.98 -20.43
N ILE A 477 -22.34 21.68 -19.84
CA ILE A 477 -22.59 22.61 -18.72
C ILE A 477 -22.30 24.05 -19.15
N GLN A 478 -23.09 25.00 -18.65
CA GLN A 478 -22.75 26.42 -18.74
C GLN A 478 -21.65 26.70 -17.72
N PHE A 479 -20.48 27.11 -18.19
CA PHE A 479 -19.35 27.50 -17.32
C PHE A 479 -19.59 28.88 -16.69
N GLY A 480 -20.35 29.73 -17.39
CA GLY A 480 -20.92 30.95 -16.86
C GLY A 480 -21.14 32.01 -17.94
N THR A 481 -21.84 33.08 -17.59
CA THR A 481 -21.99 34.28 -18.41
C THR A 481 -20.70 35.08 -18.36
N VAL A 482 -20.15 35.41 -19.53
CA VAL A 482 -18.90 36.14 -19.69
C VAL A 482 -19.04 37.35 -20.59
N TYR A 483 -18.14 38.33 -20.44
CA TYR A 483 -18.03 39.45 -21.38
C TYR A 483 -17.22 39.04 -22.61
N ASP A 484 -17.77 39.28 -23.81
CA ASP A 484 -17.03 39.22 -25.07
C ASP A 484 -16.05 40.41 -25.20
N HIS A 485 -15.28 40.48 -26.29
CA HIS A 485 -14.35 41.58 -26.54
C HIS A 485 -15.02 42.96 -26.65
N ASN A 486 -16.32 43.00 -26.99
CA ASN A 486 -17.11 44.23 -27.10
C ASN A 486 -17.96 44.51 -25.84
N GLU A 487 -17.66 43.83 -24.73
CA GLU A 487 -18.38 43.93 -23.45
C GLU A 487 -19.84 43.45 -23.49
N ASN A 488 -20.22 42.65 -24.50
CA ASN A 488 -21.52 41.98 -24.52
C ASN A 488 -21.52 40.76 -23.59
N GLU A 489 -22.64 40.52 -22.94
CA GLU A 489 -22.84 39.33 -22.11
C GLU A 489 -23.17 38.11 -22.99
N VAL A 490 -22.30 37.10 -22.96
CA VAL A 490 -22.45 35.87 -23.72
C VAL A 490 -22.27 34.66 -22.81
N PRO A 491 -22.99 33.55 -23.04
CA PRO A 491 -22.76 32.32 -22.28
C PRO A 491 -21.48 31.62 -22.75
N SER A 492 -20.78 31.00 -21.81
CA SER A 492 -19.67 30.07 -22.07
C SER A 492 -20.04 28.66 -21.65
N TYR A 493 -19.52 27.66 -22.38
CA TYR A 493 -19.91 26.26 -22.22
C TYR A 493 -18.72 25.31 -22.20
N VAL A 494 -18.89 24.20 -21.49
CA VAL A 494 -17.99 23.04 -21.51
C VAL A 494 -18.80 21.82 -21.91
N ASP A 495 -18.38 21.17 -23.00
CA ASP A 495 -19.04 19.99 -23.55
C ASP A 495 -18.82 18.73 -22.69
N PRO A 496 -19.59 17.64 -22.88
CA PRO A 496 -19.47 16.43 -22.08
C PRO A 496 -18.02 15.91 -22.02
N LYS A 497 -17.58 15.51 -20.82
CA LYS A 497 -16.25 14.95 -20.50
C LYS A 497 -15.08 15.92 -20.67
N LYS A 498 -15.36 17.21 -20.79
CA LYS A 498 -14.35 18.26 -21.03
C LYS A 498 -14.01 19.09 -19.80
N PHE A 499 -14.79 19.02 -18.73
CA PHE A 499 -14.34 19.41 -17.39
C PHE A 499 -13.87 18.16 -16.67
N ARG A 500 -12.66 18.19 -16.09
CA ARG A 500 -12.08 17.07 -15.36
C ARG A 500 -11.37 17.55 -14.09
N LEU A 501 -11.71 16.92 -12.97
CA LEU A 501 -11.04 17.08 -11.68
C LEU A 501 -10.63 15.69 -11.18
N GLY A 502 -9.34 15.46 -10.98
CA GLY A 502 -8.89 14.11 -10.65
C GLY A 502 -7.41 14.00 -10.38
N ILE A 503 -6.85 12.82 -10.61
CA ILE A 503 -5.45 12.49 -10.35
C ILE A 503 -4.83 11.83 -11.56
N THR A 504 -3.65 12.32 -11.96
CA THR A 504 -2.78 11.66 -12.94
C THR A 504 -1.33 11.90 -12.56
N ASN A 505 -0.45 10.93 -12.80
CA ASN A 505 0.98 11.01 -12.49
C ASN A 505 1.26 11.49 -11.04
N ASN A 506 0.46 11.03 -10.08
CA ASN A 506 0.58 11.41 -8.66
C ASN A 506 0.46 12.91 -8.40
N GLN A 507 -0.36 13.57 -9.21
CA GLN A 507 -0.71 14.98 -9.10
C GLN A 507 -2.21 15.09 -9.20
N MET A 508 -2.79 15.98 -8.41
CA MET A 508 -4.16 16.41 -8.63
C MET A 508 -4.18 17.32 -9.84
N VAL A 509 -5.21 17.19 -10.66
CA VAL A 509 -5.33 17.92 -11.91
C VAL A 509 -6.70 18.54 -12.03
N LEU A 510 -6.69 19.83 -12.35
CA LEU A 510 -7.83 20.55 -12.90
C LEU A 510 -7.58 20.71 -14.39
N ASP A 511 -8.50 20.19 -15.20
CA ASP A 511 -8.40 20.21 -16.65
C ASP A 511 -9.75 20.62 -17.24
N ILE A 512 -9.73 21.70 -18.01
CA ILE A 512 -10.87 22.25 -18.72
C ILE A 512 -10.49 22.25 -20.19
N GLU A 513 -11.04 21.34 -20.96
CA GLU A 513 -10.87 21.27 -22.39
C GLU A 513 -12.02 21.99 -23.10
N ASP A 514 -11.70 22.59 -24.25
CA ASP A 514 -12.68 23.14 -25.20
C ASP A 514 -13.76 24.04 -24.57
N LEU A 515 -13.35 24.93 -23.69
CA LEU A 515 -14.21 25.98 -23.16
C LEU A 515 -14.58 26.93 -24.31
N THR A 516 -15.88 26.98 -24.64
CA THR A 516 -16.40 27.67 -25.83
C THR A 516 -17.24 28.90 -25.47
N TRP A 517 -17.04 30.00 -26.19
CA TRP A 517 -17.87 31.21 -26.10
C TRP A 517 -17.72 32.07 -27.36
N GLU A 518 -18.67 32.98 -27.60
CA GLU A 518 -18.53 33.98 -28.65
C GLU A 518 -17.55 35.08 -28.19
N GLN A 519 -16.38 35.18 -28.83
CA GLN A 519 -15.34 36.13 -28.44
C GLN A 519 -15.56 37.53 -29.01
N ALA A 520 -15.95 37.61 -30.29
CA ALA A 520 -16.21 38.87 -30.97
C ALA A 520 -16.81 38.61 -32.36
N ARG A 521 -17.93 39.26 -32.71
CA ARG A 521 -18.43 39.36 -34.10
C ARG A 521 -18.48 37.98 -34.82
N GLY A 522 -19.03 36.95 -34.16
CA GLY A 522 -19.12 35.58 -34.68
C GLY A 522 -17.85 34.72 -34.58
N ILE A 523 -16.74 35.24 -34.05
CA ILE A 523 -15.56 34.41 -33.71
C ILE A 523 -15.92 33.56 -32.50
N ILE A 524 -15.84 32.24 -32.64
CA ILE A 524 -15.98 31.30 -31.53
C ILE A 524 -14.60 31.01 -30.96
N GLY A 525 -14.43 31.33 -29.68
CA GLY A 525 -13.23 31.03 -28.92
C GLY A 525 -13.24 29.60 -28.41
N HIS A 526 -12.09 28.93 -28.48
CA HIS A 526 -11.87 27.64 -27.85
C HIS A 526 -10.66 27.74 -26.92
N ALA A 527 -10.85 27.47 -25.63
CA ALA A 527 -9.78 27.52 -24.64
C ALA A 527 -9.62 26.19 -23.90
N ASN A 528 -8.38 25.74 -23.72
CA ASN A 528 -8.06 24.68 -22.76
C ASN A 528 -7.25 25.28 -21.61
N TYR A 529 -7.54 24.87 -20.39
CA TYR A 529 -6.81 25.24 -19.19
C TYR A 529 -6.47 23.98 -18.39
N THR A 530 -5.18 23.78 -18.10
CA THR A 530 -4.72 22.65 -17.30
C THR A 530 -3.76 23.14 -16.22
N GLN A 531 -3.99 22.66 -14.98
CA GLN A 531 -3.13 22.92 -13.83
C GLN A 531 -2.95 21.65 -13.00
N HIS A 532 -1.70 21.41 -12.57
CA HIS A 532 -1.32 20.27 -11.74
C HIS A 532 -0.92 20.74 -10.34
N TYR A 533 -1.24 19.93 -9.34
CA TYR A 533 -0.95 20.20 -7.95
C TYR A 533 -0.40 18.96 -7.24
N GLY A 534 0.66 19.14 -6.49
CA GLY A 534 1.10 18.21 -5.45
C GLY A 534 0.42 18.51 -4.12
N LEU A 535 0.48 17.54 -3.21
CA LEU A 535 0.13 17.70 -1.81
C LEU A 535 1.39 17.62 -0.96
N SER A 536 1.53 18.56 -0.02
CA SER A 536 2.64 18.55 0.93
C SER A 536 2.19 19.04 2.30
N LEU A 537 2.88 18.59 3.33
CA LEU A 537 2.72 19.13 4.68
C LEU A 537 3.74 20.24 4.91
N LYS A 538 3.26 21.37 5.45
CA LYS A 538 4.10 22.46 5.94
C LYS A 538 4.04 22.53 7.46
N SER A 539 5.18 22.85 8.05
CA SER A 539 5.37 23.14 9.47
C SER A 539 6.38 24.27 9.59
N GLY A 540 6.23 25.15 10.57
CA GLY A 540 7.13 26.28 10.77
C GLY A 540 6.53 27.36 11.65
N VAL A 541 7.02 28.58 11.46
CA VAL A 541 6.46 29.80 12.03
C VAL A 541 5.94 30.64 10.87
N ASP A 542 4.70 31.12 10.95
CA ASP A 542 4.11 31.95 9.90
C ASP A 542 4.42 33.45 10.09
N GLU A 543 3.91 34.30 9.20
CA GLU A 543 4.15 35.75 9.25
C GLU A 543 3.58 36.42 10.52
N LEU A 544 2.64 35.75 11.21
CA LEU A 544 2.10 36.20 12.51
C LEU A 544 3.01 35.85 13.69
N GLY A 545 4.14 35.16 13.43
CA GLY A 545 5.04 34.67 14.48
C GLY A 545 4.48 33.47 15.23
N LYS A 546 3.42 32.81 14.73
CA LYS A 546 2.80 31.66 15.36
C LYS A 546 3.35 30.36 14.78
N GLU A 547 3.68 29.43 15.67
CA GLU A 547 4.07 28.08 15.26
C GLU A 547 2.88 27.30 14.70
N TYR A 548 3.13 26.53 13.64
CA TYR A 548 2.17 25.62 13.04
C TYR A 548 2.86 24.31 12.62
N LYS A 549 2.10 23.22 12.59
CA LYS A 549 2.62 21.89 12.28
C LYS A 549 1.65 21.11 11.40
N ASN A 550 2.17 20.41 10.40
CA ASN A 550 1.45 19.46 9.56
C ASN A 550 0.20 20.03 8.88
N VAL A 551 0.30 21.27 8.42
CA VAL A 551 -0.76 21.89 7.61
C VAL A 551 -0.65 21.37 6.19
N LEU A 552 -1.73 20.81 5.66
CA LEU A 552 -1.80 20.33 4.29
C LEU A 552 -1.94 21.53 3.34
N VAL A 553 -0.97 21.70 2.43
CA VAL A 553 -0.90 22.84 1.49
C VAL A 553 -0.74 22.31 0.06
N PRO A 554 -1.43 22.89 -0.95
CA PRO A 554 -1.30 22.41 -2.32
C PRO A 554 -0.07 23.09 -2.92
N SER A 555 0.85 22.33 -3.47
CA SER A 555 1.96 22.90 -4.23
C SER A 555 1.62 22.85 -5.70
N GLU A 556 1.50 23.99 -6.37
CA GLU A 556 1.44 23.99 -7.84
C GLU A 556 2.67 23.26 -8.40
N GLU A 557 2.43 22.19 -9.15
CA GLU A 557 3.47 21.40 -9.81
C GLU A 557 3.42 21.71 -11.32
N GLY A 558 4.53 22.15 -11.91
CA GLY A 558 4.53 22.61 -13.30
C GLY A 558 3.90 24.00 -13.48
N GLU A 559 3.73 24.42 -14.73
CA GLU A 559 3.17 25.73 -15.08
C GLU A 559 1.74 25.58 -15.58
N ALA A 560 0.84 26.48 -15.16
CA ALA A 560 -0.48 26.63 -15.77
C ALA A 560 -0.33 26.84 -17.28
N THR A 561 -1.04 26.03 -18.07
CA THR A 561 -1.05 26.18 -19.53
C THR A 561 -2.43 26.63 -19.99
N LEU A 562 -2.44 27.66 -20.85
CA LEU A 562 -3.62 28.08 -21.60
C LEU A 562 -3.38 27.75 -23.06
N THR A 563 -4.28 26.95 -23.64
CA THR A 563 -4.28 26.70 -25.08
C THR A 563 -5.45 27.41 -25.70
N LEU A 564 -5.22 28.19 -26.77
CA LEU A 564 -6.27 28.84 -27.53
C LEU A 564 -6.29 28.29 -28.94
N THR A 565 -7.47 27.96 -29.46
CA THR A 565 -7.64 27.42 -30.80
C THR A 565 -8.67 28.23 -31.60
N TYR A 566 -8.35 28.47 -32.87
CA TYR A 566 -9.15 29.25 -33.81
C TYR A 566 -9.20 28.55 -35.17
N THR A 567 -10.26 28.80 -35.93
CA THR A 567 -10.30 28.37 -37.33
C THR A 567 -9.26 29.13 -38.15
N LEU A 568 -8.71 28.48 -39.17
CA LEU A 568 -7.74 29.12 -40.08
C LEU A 568 -8.38 30.28 -40.86
N GLU A 569 -9.68 30.20 -41.12
CA GLU A 569 -10.46 31.26 -41.77
C GLU A 569 -10.52 32.51 -40.90
N ASP A 570 -10.91 32.36 -39.62
CA ASP A 570 -10.93 33.47 -38.67
C ASP A 570 -9.54 34.07 -38.49
N TRP A 571 -8.51 33.21 -38.41
CA TRP A 571 -7.12 33.65 -38.33
C TRP A 571 -6.73 34.54 -39.51
N TYR A 572 -6.95 34.10 -40.75
CA TYR A 572 -6.56 34.90 -41.92
C TYR A 572 -7.34 36.20 -42.07
N GLN A 573 -8.60 36.23 -41.63
CA GLN A 573 -9.40 37.45 -41.71
C GLN A 573 -9.11 38.43 -40.56
N ARG A 574 -8.68 37.94 -39.39
CA ARG A 574 -8.72 38.69 -38.12
C ARG A 574 -7.53 38.44 -37.21
N GLU A 575 -6.37 38.07 -37.77
CA GLU A 575 -5.13 37.74 -37.05
C GLU A 575 -4.81 38.71 -35.90
N GLN A 576 -4.74 40.01 -36.19
CA GLN A 576 -4.39 41.01 -35.18
C GLN A 576 -5.40 41.05 -34.03
N LEU A 577 -6.70 40.97 -34.33
CA LEU A 577 -7.75 40.94 -33.33
C LEU A 577 -7.65 39.68 -32.46
N ILE A 578 -7.37 38.52 -33.07
CA ILE A 578 -7.17 37.26 -32.35
C ILE A 578 -5.95 37.35 -31.42
N ILE A 579 -4.83 37.89 -31.89
CA ILE A 579 -3.64 38.09 -31.06
C ILE A 579 -3.95 39.04 -29.90
N GLU A 580 -4.68 40.13 -30.14
CA GLU A 580 -5.08 41.08 -29.09
C GLU A 580 -5.99 40.41 -28.04
N ILE A 581 -7.00 39.66 -28.47
CA ILE A 581 -7.90 38.90 -27.58
C ILE A 581 -7.12 37.86 -26.77
N ALA A 582 -6.29 37.05 -27.45
CA ALA A 582 -5.45 36.04 -26.81
C ALA A 582 -4.48 36.67 -25.79
N THR A 583 -3.92 37.83 -26.11
CA THR A 583 -3.03 38.58 -25.22
C THR A 583 -3.75 39.10 -23.99
N GLY A 584 -4.91 39.72 -24.18
CA GLY A 584 -5.74 40.20 -23.09
C GLY A 584 -6.13 39.05 -22.14
N LEU A 585 -6.63 37.94 -22.70
CA LEU A 585 -7.00 36.76 -21.93
C LEU A 585 -5.83 36.19 -21.13
N ALA A 586 -4.69 35.92 -21.78
CA ALA A 586 -3.56 35.27 -21.12
C ALA A 586 -2.90 36.17 -20.06
N LEU A 587 -2.75 37.48 -20.34
CA LEU A 587 -2.22 38.43 -19.35
C LEU A 587 -3.18 38.58 -18.15
N SER A 588 -4.49 38.60 -18.38
CA SER A 588 -5.43 38.73 -17.28
C SER A 588 -5.50 37.45 -16.42
N ILE A 589 -5.37 36.25 -16.99
CA ILE A 589 -5.26 35.02 -16.18
C ILE A 589 -3.94 35.02 -15.40
N ALA A 590 -2.82 35.41 -16.02
CA ALA A 590 -1.51 35.32 -15.39
C ALA A 590 -1.26 36.42 -14.35
N ALA A 591 -1.61 37.67 -14.68
CA ALA A 591 -1.28 38.85 -13.87
C ALA A 591 -2.46 39.34 -13.03
N GLY A 592 -3.68 39.01 -13.43
CA GLY A 592 -4.90 39.50 -12.77
C GLY A 592 -5.29 40.94 -13.05
N ALA A 593 -4.59 41.63 -13.96
CA ALA A 593 -4.88 43.01 -14.27
C ALA A 593 -5.36 43.15 -15.71
N PHE A 594 -6.14 44.21 -15.95
CA PHE A 594 -6.43 44.67 -17.30
C PHE A 594 -5.29 45.58 -17.78
N PHE A 595 -4.74 45.28 -18.96
CA PHE A 595 -3.69 46.09 -19.57
C PHE A 595 -4.22 46.73 -20.85
N SER A 596 -4.01 48.04 -21.01
CA SER A 596 -4.33 48.69 -22.28
C SER A 596 -3.47 48.10 -23.39
N ALA A 597 -4.03 47.98 -24.59
CA ALA A 597 -3.31 47.50 -25.78
C ALA A 597 -2.07 48.36 -26.11
N THR A 598 -2.06 49.62 -25.67
CA THR A 598 -0.97 50.58 -25.85
C THR A 598 0.16 50.45 -24.82
N SER A 599 -0.06 49.71 -23.72
CA SER A 599 0.92 49.55 -22.66
C SER A 599 2.15 48.77 -23.14
N ALA A 600 3.31 49.03 -22.53
CA ALA A 600 4.54 48.30 -22.86
C ALA A 600 4.42 46.80 -22.53
N VAL A 601 3.77 46.48 -21.39
CA VAL A 601 3.50 45.10 -20.94
C VAL A 601 2.65 44.35 -21.97
N PHE A 602 1.54 44.94 -22.42
CA PHE A 602 0.68 44.32 -23.42
C PHE A 602 1.42 44.09 -24.74
N ARG A 603 2.20 45.06 -25.21
CA ARG A 603 2.97 44.90 -26.45
C ARG A 603 4.02 43.80 -26.36
N GLN A 604 4.71 43.67 -25.24
CA GLN A 604 5.69 42.60 -25.01
C GLN A 604 5.00 41.23 -24.94
N ALA A 605 3.88 41.13 -24.23
CA ALA A 605 3.06 39.92 -24.16
C ALA A 605 2.51 39.53 -25.53
N SER A 606 1.99 40.48 -26.30
CA SER A 606 1.45 40.29 -27.64
C SER A 606 2.51 39.77 -28.61
N ALA A 607 3.72 40.33 -28.56
CA ALA A 607 4.85 39.84 -29.34
C ALA A 607 5.17 38.37 -29.00
N TYR A 608 5.19 38.01 -27.72
CA TYR A 608 5.41 36.63 -27.29
C TYR A 608 4.28 35.68 -27.73
N ILE A 609 3.02 36.08 -27.55
CA ILE A 609 1.84 35.27 -27.88
C ILE A 609 1.72 35.06 -29.39
N SER A 610 2.02 36.08 -30.20
CA SER A 610 2.03 35.95 -31.65
C SER A 610 2.96 34.81 -32.12
N GLN A 611 4.08 34.61 -31.43
CA GLN A 611 5.05 33.55 -31.73
C GLN A 611 4.59 32.15 -31.28
N GLN A 612 3.58 32.06 -30.41
CA GLN A 612 3.06 30.77 -29.96
C GLN A 612 2.03 30.18 -30.93
N PHE A 613 1.46 31.00 -31.82
CA PHE A 613 0.50 30.53 -32.81
C PHE A 613 1.17 29.66 -33.87
N SER A 614 0.64 28.45 -34.04
CA SER A 614 1.09 27.50 -35.05
C SER A 614 -0.10 26.80 -35.69
N LYS A 615 0.04 26.44 -36.97
CA LYS A 615 -0.99 25.72 -37.71
C LYS A 615 -1.05 24.26 -37.24
N ILE A 616 -2.27 23.75 -37.04
CA ILE A 616 -2.51 22.36 -36.68
C ILE A 616 -3.45 21.72 -37.69
N GLY A 617 -2.94 20.69 -38.35
CA GLY A 617 -3.64 20.08 -39.49
C GLY A 617 -3.86 21.09 -40.60
N THR A 618 -5.01 21.00 -41.28
CA THR A 618 -5.33 21.86 -42.42
C THR A 618 -6.27 23.01 -42.08
N THR A 619 -6.92 23.00 -40.91
CA THR A 619 -8.09 23.86 -40.61
C THR A 619 -7.97 24.74 -39.38
N MET A 620 -6.96 24.57 -38.51
CA MET A 620 -6.91 25.25 -37.21
C MET A 620 -5.57 25.95 -36.96
N MET A 621 -5.62 27.01 -36.15
CA MET A 621 -4.48 27.67 -35.52
C MET A 621 -4.53 27.46 -34.01
N ARG A 622 -3.41 27.13 -33.38
CA ARG A 622 -3.30 26.91 -31.94
C ARG A 622 -2.16 27.73 -31.35
N ALA A 623 -2.42 28.39 -30.23
CA ALA A 623 -1.39 28.92 -29.35
C ALA A 623 -1.37 28.12 -28.05
N VAL A 624 -0.18 27.71 -27.59
CA VAL A 624 0.04 27.11 -26.27
C VAL A 624 0.84 28.11 -25.45
N ILE A 625 0.25 28.60 -24.36
CA ILE A 625 0.78 29.73 -23.60
C ILE A 625 1.08 29.27 -22.17
N SER A 626 2.37 29.28 -21.81
CA SER A 626 2.78 29.25 -20.40
C SER A 626 2.51 30.61 -19.76
N LEU A 627 1.70 30.63 -18.71
CA LEU A 627 1.33 31.87 -18.01
C LEU A 627 2.51 32.48 -17.24
N LYS A 628 3.41 31.65 -16.70
CA LYS A 628 4.59 32.12 -15.98
C LYS A 628 5.63 32.72 -16.91
N GLU A 629 5.92 32.06 -18.03
CA GLU A 629 6.84 32.60 -19.03
C GLU A 629 6.25 33.87 -19.67
N LEU A 630 4.93 33.94 -19.86
CA LEU A 630 4.25 35.16 -20.30
C LEU A 630 4.55 36.35 -19.36
N LEU A 631 4.33 36.20 -18.05
CA LEU A 631 4.61 37.27 -17.06
C LEU A 631 6.06 37.72 -17.11
N LYS A 632 6.98 36.76 -17.15
CA LYS A 632 8.41 37.02 -17.22
C LYS A 632 8.80 37.78 -18.50
N ARG A 633 8.25 37.38 -19.65
CA ARG A 633 8.48 38.05 -20.94
C ARG A 633 7.85 39.43 -21.02
N ALA A 634 6.69 39.60 -20.39
CA ALA A 634 5.97 40.87 -20.30
C ALA A 634 6.54 41.80 -19.22
N GLY A 635 7.53 41.36 -18.45
CA GLY A 635 8.18 42.15 -17.40
C GLY A 635 7.24 42.54 -16.27
N THR A 636 6.28 41.68 -15.92
CA THR A 636 5.26 41.96 -14.90
C THR A 636 5.07 40.79 -13.94
N ASN A 637 4.38 41.03 -12.84
CA ASN A 637 4.05 40.05 -11.80
C ASN A 637 2.54 40.04 -11.56
N ALA A 638 2.05 39.00 -10.88
CA ALA A 638 0.66 38.96 -10.44
C ALA A 638 0.34 40.14 -9.50
N SER A 639 -0.74 40.85 -9.79
CA SER A 639 -1.22 42.00 -9.02
C SER A 639 -1.78 41.55 -7.67
N GLN A 640 -1.28 42.14 -6.58
CA GLN A 640 -1.83 41.91 -5.24
C GLN A 640 -3.26 42.43 -5.09
N ALA A 641 -3.58 43.57 -5.73
CA ALA A 641 -4.94 44.11 -5.71
C ALA A 641 -5.92 43.18 -6.41
N ALA A 642 -5.53 42.63 -7.56
CA ALA A 642 -6.33 41.65 -8.28
C ALA A 642 -6.52 40.35 -7.50
N ARG A 643 -5.46 39.88 -6.82
CA ARG A 643 -5.57 38.73 -5.91
C ARG A 643 -6.61 38.96 -4.82
N ARG A 644 -6.61 40.14 -4.18
CA ARG A 644 -7.61 40.50 -3.16
C ARG A 644 -9.03 40.54 -3.74
N GLU A 645 -9.22 41.23 -4.87
CA GLU A 645 -10.53 41.28 -5.55
C GLU A 645 -11.04 39.87 -5.90
N MET A 646 -10.15 38.98 -6.38
CA MET A 646 -10.50 37.60 -6.67
C MET A 646 -10.87 36.80 -5.41
N ILE A 647 -10.19 37.01 -4.29
CA ILE A 647 -10.54 36.34 -3.03
C ILE A 647 -11.88 36.86 -2.50
N GLU A 648 -12.14 38.17 -2.57
CA GLU A 648 -13.44 38.77 -2.22
C GLU A 648 -14.56 38.18 -3.09
N LEU A 649 -14.32 38.04 -4.40
CA LEU A 649 -15.27 37.46 -5.35
C LEU A 649 -15.58 35.98 -5.06
N THR A 650 -14.52 35.21 -4.79
CA THR A 650 -14.63 33.80 -4.43
C THR A 650 -15.38 33.64 -3.11
N THR A 651 -15.08 34.49 -2.13
CA THR A 651 -15.75 34.56 -0.83
C THR A 651 -17.23 34.89 -1.00
N PHE A 652 -17.55 35.89 -1.81
CA PHE A 652 -18.93 36.27 -2.12
C PHE A 652 -19.71 35.11 -2.74
N ASN A 653 -19.13 34.38 -3.69
CA ASN A 653 -19.78 33.23 -4.32
C ASN A 653 -19.98 32.03 -3.38
N ILE A 654 -18.99 31.71 -2.55
CA ILE A 654 -19.08 30.65 -1.55
C ILE A 654 -20.14 31.00 -0.50
N THR A 655 -20.17 32.25 -0.04
CA THR A 655 -21.08 32.69 1.04
C THR A 655 -22.53 32.90 0.63
N ARG A 656 -22.87 32.76 -0.67
CA ARG A 656 -24.27 32.72 -1.14
C ARG A 656 -25.06 31.54 -0.58
N ALA A 657 -24.38 30.44 -0.30
CA ALA A 657 -25.02 29.27 0.28
C ALA A 657 -25.12 29.42 1.80
N PRO A 658 -26.21 28.92 2.42
CA PRO A 658 -26.32 28.90 3.88
C PRO A 658 -25.50 27.76 4.52
N SER A 659 -25.07 26.77 3.72
CA SER A 659 -24.32 25.60 4.18
C SER A 659 -23.40 25.08 3.08
N TYR A 660 -22.42 24.28 3.47
CA TYR A 660 -21.50 23.62 2.55
C TYR A 660 -22.22 22.76 1.49
N VAL A 661 -23.19 21.93 1.90
CA VAL A 661 -23.96 21.07 0.98
C VAL A 661 -24.81 21.90 0.01
N GLY A 662 -25.15 23.14 0.37
CA GLY A 662 -25.89 24.07 -0.48
C GLY A 662 -25.05 24.84 -1.50
N LEU A 663 -23.72 24.73 -1.48
CA LEU A 663 -22.80 25.53 -2.32
C LEU A 663 -23.06 25.40 -3.82
N ASN A 664 -23.49 24.23 -4.25
CA ASN A 664 -23.86 23.94 -5.64
C ASN A 664 -25.34 23.60 -5.80
N SER A 665 -26.19 24.10 -4.91
CA SER A 665 -27.65 24.02 -5.11
C SER A 665 -28.05 24.77 -6.40
N PRO A 666 -29.11 24.34 -7.11
CA PRO A 666 -29.51 24.97 -8.38
C PRO A 666 -29.68 26.50 -8.29
N GLY A 667 -30.21 27.01 -7.18
CA GLY A 667 -30.39 28.45 -6.96
C GLY A 667 -29.07 29.21 -6.81
N VAL A 668 -28.12 28.68 -6.02
CA VAL A 668 -26.79 29.28 -5.86
C VAL A 668 -26.04 29.21 -7.19
N MET A 669 -26.08 28.06 -7.86
CA MET A 669 -25.47 27.86 -9.17
C MET A 669 -26.00 28.83 -10.21
N TYR A 670 -27.32 29.03 -10.28
CA TYR A 670 -27.91 30.03 -11.18
C TYR A 670 -27.31 31.42 -10.94
N GLN A 671 -27.22 31.86 -9.69
CA GLN A 671 -26.64 33.16 -9.37
C GLN A 671 -25.15 33.23 -9.75
N VAL A 672 -24.36 32.18 -9.50
CA VAL A 672 -22.91 32.15 -9.76
C VAL A 672 -22.63 32.13 -11.27
N LEU A 673 -23.40 31.33 -12.02
CA LEU A 673 -23.25 31.19 -13.46
C LEU A 673 -23.76 32.43 -14.20
N GLN A 674 -24.86 33.05 -13.77
CA GLN A 674 -25.42 34.20 -14.48
C GLN A 674 -24.72 35.53 -14.21
N GLN A 675 -23.92 35.65 -13.14
CA GLN A 675 -23.20 36.90 -12.86
C GLN A 675 -22.19 37.21 -13.98
N PRO A 676 -22.37 38.26 -14.79
CA PRO A 676 -21.48 38.52 -15.93
C PRO A 676 -20.10 38.95 -15.46
N ARG A 677 -19.06 38.30 -15.97
CA ARG A 677 -17.65 38.54 -15.60
C ARG A 677 -16.73 38.24 -16.77
N THR A 678 -15.45 38.57 -16.68
CA THR A 678 -14.51 38.12 -17.71
C THR A 678 -14.29 36.60 -17.61
N LEU A 679 -14.00 35.93 -18.73
CA LEU A 679 -13.69 34.49 -18.72
C LEU A 679 -12.51 34.17 -17.80
N TRP A 680 -11.49 35.03 -17.78
CA TRP A 680 -10.30 34.84 -16.94
C TRP A 680 -10.63 34.81 -15.45
N SER A 681 -11.53 35.68 -15.00
CA SER A 681 -11.91 35.75 -13.57
C SER A 681 -12.55 34.45 -13.13
N ARG A 682 -13.32 33.79 -14.01
CA ARG A 682 -13.92 32.48 -13.74
C ARG A 682 -12.87 31.38 -13.67
N ILE A 683 -11.95 31.33 -14.64
CA ILE A 683 -10.86 30.34 -14.65
C ILE A 683 -10.01 30.49 -13.38
N TRP A 684 -9.67 31.72 -13.00
CA TRP A 684 -8.88 31.96 -11.80
C TRP A 684 -9.65 31.62 -10.51
N GLU A 685 -10.92 32.02 -10.38
CA GLU A 685 -11.74 31.63 -9.22
C GLU A 685 -11.77 30.10 -9.05
N ILE A 686 -11.93 29.36 -10.14
CA ILE A 686 -11.93 27.89 -10.14
C ILE A 686 -10.56 27.33 -9.75
N SER A 687 -9.47 27.91 -10.25
CA SER A 687 -8.09 27.58 -9.84
C SER A 687 -7.84 27.85 -8.35
N SER A 688 -8.40 28.93 -7.79
CA SER A 688 -8.30 29.24 -6.36
C SER A 688 -9.13 28.28 -5.52
N LYS A 689 -10.34 27.93 -5.98
CA LYS A 689 -11.20 26.92 -5.36
C LYS A 689 -10.56 25.53 -5.38
N SER A 690 -9.85 25.16 -6.44
CA SER A 690 -9.13 23.88 -6.46
C SER A 690 -8.06 23.80 -5.37
N ALA A 691 -7.35 24.89 -5.08
CA ALA A 691 -6.41 24.93 -3.95
C ALA A 691 -7.11 24.64 -2.59
N LEU A 692 -8.32 25.17 -2.37
CA LEU A 692 -9.13 24.84 -1.19
C LEU A 692 -9.53 23.37 -1.16
N VAL A 693 -10.06 22.85 -2.27
CA VAL A 693 -10.47 21.45 -2.41
C VAL A 693 -9.33 20.50 -2.05
N PHE A 694 -8.12 20.84 -2.51
CA PHE A 694 -6.97 20.00 -2.30
C PHE A 694 -6.43 20.04 -0.87
N THR A 695 -6.66 21.10 -0.12
CA THR A 695 -6.09 21.25 1.23
C THR A 695 -7.04 21.04 2.38
N GLN A 696 -8.26 21.56 2.28
CA GLN A 696 -9.11 21.75 3.46
C GLN A 696 -10.17 20.65 3.61
N MET A 697 -10.35 19.80 2.60
CA MET A 697 -11.36 18.73 2.67
C MET A 697 -11.11 17.71 3.79
N ALA A 698 -9.87 17.58 4.27
CA ALA A 698 -9.54 16.78 5.46
C ALA A 698 -10.30 17.23 6.72
N VAL A 699 -10.69 18.50 6.78
CA VAL A 699 -11.20 19.17 7.99
C VAL A 699 -12.62 19.68 7.80
N ILE A 700 -13.11 19.74 6.56
CA ILE A 700 -14.50 20.08 6.23
C ILE A 700 -15.43 18.91 6.61
N GLY A 701 -15.84 18.86 7.87
CA GLY A 701 -17.01 18.10 8.34
C GLY A 701 -18.28 18.74 7.78
N ALA A 702 -18.81 18.18 6.69
CA ALA A 702 -19.76 18.80 5.76
C ALA A 702 -21.12 19.25 6.36
N ALA A 703 -21.49 18.83 7.58
CA ALA A 703 -22.81 19.14 8.14
C ALA A 703 -22.87 20.43 8.98
N GLY A 704 -21.73 21.04 9.34
CA GLY A 704 -21.70 22.21 10.25
C GLY A 704 -20.74 23.35 9.86
N MET A 705 -19.90 23.16 8.84
CA MET A 705 -18.97 24.21 8.43
C MET A 705 -19.71 25.31 7.67
N LEU A 706 -19.58 26.55 8.16
CA LEU A 706 -20.13 27.72 7.51
C LEU A 706 -19.31 28.06 6.26
N PRO A 707 -19.94 28.39 5.13
CA PRO A 707 -19.23 28.84 3.93
C PRO A 707 -18.29 30.03 4.17
N THR A 708 -18.56 30.88 5.15
CA THR A 708 -17.66 31.95 5.59
C THR A 708 -16.33 31.44 6.13
N ALA A 709 -16.31 30.31 6.84
CA ALA A 709 -15.08 29.70 7.34
C ALA A 709 -14.23 29.13 6.18
N ILE A 710 -14.89 28.48 5.21
CA ILE A 710 -14.23 27.94 4.00
C ILE A 710 -13.60 29.07 3.20
N ALA A 711 -14.33 30.17 3.00
CA ALA A 711 -13.81 31.33 2.28
C ALA A 711 -12.58 31.94 2.97
N LYS A 712 -12.59 32.05 4.31
CA LYS A 712 -11.48 32.61 5.09
C LYS A 712 -10.17 31.82 4.93
N TYR A 713 -10.24 30.53 4.63
CA TYR A 713 -9.04 29.74 4.34
C TYR A 713 -8.29 30.20 3.08
N LEU A 714 -8.97 30.83 2.12
CA LEU A 714 -8.29 31.45 0.97
C LEU A 714 -7.44 32.65 1.40
N ASP A 715 -7.98 33.50 2.29
CA ASP A 715 -7.24 34.63 2.85
C ASP A 715 -5.98 34.12 3.55
N TYR A 716 -6.12 33.13 4.42
CA TYR A 716 -5.00 32.56 5.16
C TYR A 716 -3.94 31.90 4.26
N LEU A 717 -4.36 31.21 3.18
CA LEU A 717 -3.43 30.67 2.19
C LEU A 717 -2.71 31.77 1.42
N ALA A 718 -3.41 32.85 1.06
CA ALA A 718 -2.86 33.96 0.29
C ALA A 718 -1.90 34.84 1.11
N GLU A 719 -2.18 34.99 2.41
CA GLU A 719 -1.38 35.75 3.38
C GLU A 719 -0.33 34.87 4.09
N GLU A 720 -0.22 33.59 3.73
CA GLU A 720 0.68 32.62 4.37
C GLU A 720 0.49 32.49 5.90
N HIS A 721 -0.71 32.79 6.40
CA HIS A 721 -1.13 32.63 7.80
C HIS A 721 -1.45 31.17 8.14
N TYR A 722 -0.48 30.28 7.95
CA TYR A 722 -0.69 28.83 8.06
C TYR A 722 -1.09 28.37 9.48
N SER A 723 -0.79 29.13 10.54
CA SER A 723 -1.23 28.78 11.90
C SER A 723 -2.75 28.88 12.11
N GLU A 724 -3.44 29.60 11.22
CA GLU A 724 -4.89 29.72 11.23
C GLU A 724 -5.58 28.66 10.37
N LEU A 725 -4.79 27.86 9.62
CA LEU A 725 -5.28 26.72 8.87
C LEU A 725 -5.28 25.46 9.75
N PRO A 726 -6.25 24.56 9.55
CA PRO A 726 -6.30 23.35 10.33
C PRO A 726 -5.20 22.36 9.91
N THR A 727 -4.82 21.51 10.85
CA THR A 727 -3.80 20.47 10.64
C THR A 727 -4.44 19.19 10.09
N ILE A 728 -3.64 18.34 9.47
CA ILE A 728 -4.09 17.03 8.97
C ILE A 728 -4.45 16.05 10.10
N ASP A 729 -4.13 16.37 11.36
CA ASP A 729 -4.23 15.45 12.50
C ASP A 729 -5.69 15.05 12.77
N ALA A 730 -6.66 15.96 12.55
CA ALA A 730 -8.08 15.64 12.70
C ALA A 730 -8.57 14.61 11.68
N PHE A 731 -8.09 14.72 10.44
CA PHE A 731 -8.37 13.73 9.40
C PHE A 731 -7.72 12.38 9.73
N LEU A 732 -6.46 12.42 10.16
CA LEU A 732 -5.73 11.23 10.56
C LEU A 732 -6.40 10.49 11.73
N ALA A 733 -6.89 11.22 12.73
CA ALA A 733 -7.62 10.62 13.85
C ALA A 733 -8.84 9.82 13.38
N ASN A 734 -9.52 10.24 12.31
CA ASN A 734 -10.61 9.48 11.72
C ASN A 734 -10.13 8.24 10.96
N CYS A 735 -8.93 8.30 10.36
CA CYS A 735 -8.30 7.19 9.64
C CYS A 735 -7.85 6.06 10.59
N VAL A 736 -7.19 6.40 11.70
CA VAL A 736 -6.58 5.42 12.62
C VAL A 736 -7.39 5.23 13.91
N GLY A 737 -8.49 5.96 14.11
CA GLY A 737 -9.29 5.91 15.33
C GLY A 737 -9.85 4.52 15.64
N ALA A 738 -10.32 3.82 14.60
CA ALA A 738 -10.89 2.48 14.69
C ALA A 738 -9.85 1.35 14.49
N VAL A 739 -8.58 1.67 14.22
CA VAL A 739 -7.51 0.69 14.01
C VAL A 739 -6.32 1.05 14.89
N LYS A 740 -6.12 0.29 15.97
CA LYS A 740 -5.10 0.59 16.98
C LYS A 740 -3.98 -0.44 16.99
N TRP A 741 -2.77 0.06 17.24
CA TRP A 741 -1.64 -0.78 17.60
C TRP A 741 -1.73 -1.21 19.07
N PRO A 742 -1.12 -2.35 19.43
CA PRO A 742 -1.32 -2.99 20.72
C PRO A 742 -0.86 -2.20 21.95
N ASP A 743 0.03 -1.21 21.80
CA ASP A 743 0.43 -0.29 22.87
C ASP A 743 -0.33 1.03 22.85
N ASN A 744 -1.41 1.14 22.06
CA ASN A 744 -2.17 2.36 21.83
C ASN A 744 -1.34 3.51 21.25
N SER A 745 -0.20 3.23 20.63
CA SER A 745 0.59 4.28 19.98
C SER A 745 -0.21 5.01 18.90
N GLU A 746 -0.03 6.32 18.86
CA GLU A 746 -0.64 7.22 17.88
C GLU A 746 0.35 7.53 16.77
N LEU A 747 -0.16 7.56 15.53
CA LEU A 747 0.64 7.99 14.38
C LEU A 747 0.76 9.51 14.39
N GLN A 748 1.96 10.02 14.66
CA GLN A 748 2.30 11.41 14.39
C GLN A 748 2.80 11.53 12.95
N VAL A 749 1.93 12.00 12.06
CA VAL A 749 2.27 12.21 10.64
C VAL A 749 3.33 13.30 10.49
N GLU A 750 4.28 13.07 9.59
CA GLU A 750 5.31 14.04 9.21
C GLU A 750 5.39 14.21 7.67
N THR A 751 4.80 13.30 6.91
CA THR A 751 4.75 13.34 5.46
C THR A 751 3.37 12.96 4.95
N ALA A 752 2.89 13.62 3.90
CA ALA A 752 1.71 13.22 3.15
C ALA A 752 1.99 13.46 1.67
N ARG A 753 1.62 12.50 0.81
CA ARG A 753 1.83 12.62 -0.64
C ARG A 753 0.88 11.72 -1.44
N LEU A 754 0.75 12.02 -2.71
CA LEU A 754 0.21 11.10 -3.71
C LEU A 754 1.37 10.31 -4.32
N GLN A 755 1.25 8.99 -4.34
CA GLN A 755 2.20 8.05 -4.93
C GLN A 755 1.47 6.72 -5.14
N GLY A 756 0.66 6.58 -6.19
CA GLY A 756 -0.21 5.43 -6.47
C GLY A 756 -1.42 5.32 -5.54
N ILE A 757 -1.26 5.79 -4.31
CA ILE A 757 -2.24 5.91 -3.22
C ILE A 757 -2.06 7.29 -2.56
N TYR A 758 -3.01 7.70 -1.73
CA TYR A 758 -2.77 8.80 -0.79
C TYR A 758 -2.10 8.25 0.47
N LEU A 759 -0.82 8.60 0.66
CA LEU A 759 0.04 8.02 1.70
C LEU A 759 0.43 9.07 2.73
N MET A 760 0.10 8.81 3.99
CA MET A 760 0.49 9.60 5.15
C MET A 760 1.48 8.79 5.99
N GLY A 761 2.68 9.33 6.23
CA GLY A 761 3.73 8.62 6.95
C GLY A 761 4.29 9.43 8.10
N GLY A 762 4.71 8.73 9.16
CA GLY A 762 5.10 9.35 10.41
C GLY A 762 5.70 8.37 11.40
N LYS A 763 5.63 8.76 12.68
CA LYS A 763 6.14 7.96 13.81
C LYS A 763 5.03 7.48 14.69
N LEU A 764 5.18 6.28 15.24
CA LEU A 764 4.37 5.87 16.39
C LEU A 764 4.89 6.51 17.68
N ILE A 765 4.01 7.20 18.40
CA ILE A 765 4.30 7.84 19.68
C ILE A 765 3.30 7.31 20.71
N LYS A 766 3.78 7.06 21.93
CA LYS A 766 2.96 6.58 23.05
C LYS A 766 2.35 7.71 23.85
#